data_AF-A0A2E9D269-F1
#
_entry.id   AF-A0A2E9D269-F1
#
_cell.length_a   1.000
_cell.length_b   1.000
_cell.length_c   1.000
_cell.angle_alpha   90.00
_cell.angle_beta   90.00
_cell.angle_gamma   90.00
#
_symmetry.space_group_name_H-M   'P 1'
#
loop_
_entity.id
_entity.type
_entity.pdbx_description
1 polymer ?
#
loop_
_entity_poly.entity_id
_entity_poly.type
_entity_poly.pdbx_seq_one_letter_code
_entity_poly.pdbx_strand_id
1 'polypeptide(L)'
;MLPALLDPYRDISTLRYQYPLYLYAPQGTVEQQLAQPLSDYLRDSVEAVAPGEGSARILKDNLSWIECYLREEIGDGAPVDATTLVCQAAEALQDHLGLDESNRDHLQADLEKLQEASATDGQFLGYGPSVAIQLMVHAIHHRCHRKRQEFGADIDRQTRGLKELLDIERSKAVSSDKSDAAQNRAGSGSAFIDPTALSGMLEQRSRGSVAMPAERQQRIENALKVLQEYQDEPVLVRFIGELEDSQFAQSPLLEVISSSEPCRRATEIFEHEAARFAQVFAAIRIAELEVAGVYDPAVHDSWFAGFNWQAFSAAEMGLVTRVVALTSADYIAGEGLVSFSRLLASRQPVDVLAWVSAHDNPGALPGERPFDSFRFELGYFGIGHRHAVVAQTSAAHYEDLLSGFLTALDCSRAGLHLIDNGARVQTKSPLLDAWVVASAALESRAHPFIVVNPEAGDHAADRVSFTGNPQPESDWPTETFSYRNTEGEVAEMDLAFTFADYSLLIPELHEYFRMVPDGCHSEDLVSVEHYLNLPADSIDRCVPIVWAVDAEGTLHRLVVSRILMLACRDRLNYWRTLQELAGIQNRYIELAVEKAREEEQLADAAQRQQLQEEHNEELETVRSETASDAMGQLVDVLMGGDLASLLQGGGPAVSTPASAAPAGTEPVVEAETDAAEPEAEAPVAEEEEEVSFDDPWIDTMLCTTCDDCMAINKLVFVYNDDKQAIITDPKAGTFAEMVQAAEICPAECIHPGNPLNPDEPGLDELIARAAPFN
;
A
#
# COMPACT_ATOMS: atom_id res chain seq x y z
N MET A 1 -21.89 6.92 26.83
CA MET A 1 -22.14 6.08 25.64
C MET A 1 -20.95 6.19 24.71
N LEU A 2 -20.31 5.07 24.43
CA LEU A 2 -19.43 4.82 23.27
C LEU A 2 -19.92 3.54 22.58
N PRO A 3 -19.57 3.28 21.31
CA PRO A 3 -19.71 1.95 20.71
C PRO A 3 -19.06 0.88 21.57
N ALA A 4 -19.64 -0.33 21.60
CA ALA A 4 -19.17 -1.41 22.47
C ALA A 4 -17.70 -1.80 22.24
N LEU A 5 -17.28 -1.90 20.97
CA LEU A 5 -15.88 -2.19 20.59
C LEU A 5 -14.88 -1.12 21.06
N LEU A 6 -15.32 0.12 21.29
CA LEU A 6 -14.46 1.25 21.68
C LEU A 6 -14.45 1.53 23.19
N ASP A 7 -15.10 0.68 23.99
CA ASP A 7 -15.09 0.80 25.46
C ASP A 7 -13.68 0.67 26.09
N PRO A 8 -12.79 -0.25 25.63
CA PRO A 8 -11.42 -0.35 26.14
C PRO A 8 -10.56 0.90 25.91
N TYR A 9 -10.93 1.74 24.93
CA TYR A 9 -10.13 2.88 24.47
C TYR A 9 -10.41 4.19 25.23
N ARG A 10 -11.24 4.15 26.27
CA ARG A 10 -11.55 5.30 27.16
C ARG A 10 -10.33 5.92 27.81
N ASP A 11 -9.30 5.14 28.10
CA ASP A 11 -8.07 5.58 28.72
C ASP A 11 -6.86 5.17 27.89
N ILE A 12 -6.52 6.01 26.91
CA ILE A 12 -5.38 5.80 26.01
C ILE A 12 -4.03 5.77 26.74
N SER A 13 -3.93 6.25 27.99
CA SER A 13 -2.69 6.15 28.77
C SER A 13 -2.34 4.69 29.13
N THR A 14 -3.32 3.78 29.09
CA THR A 14 -3.15 2.35 29.29
C THR A 14 -2.77 1.57 28.02
N LEU A 15 -2.78 2.23 26.85
CA LEU A 15 -2.63 1.58 25.55
C LEU A 15 -1.31 1.97 24.87
N ARG A 16 -0.62 0.99 24.28
CA ARG A 16 0.43 1.24 23.30
C ARG A 16 -0.17 1.35 21.91
N TYR A 17 0.12 2.45 21.25
CA TYR A 17 -0.24 2.75 19.86
C TYR A 17 0.96 3.42 19.16
N GLN A 18 0.84 3.68 17.86
CA GLN A 18 1.95 4.03 16.95
C GLN A 18 2.66 5.35 17.32
N TYR A 19 1.99 6.26 18.02
CA TYR A 19 2.58 7.53 18.46
C TYR A 19 2.98 7.47 19.95
N PRO A 20 3.98 8.25 20.40
CA PRO A 20 4.83 9.14 19.61
C PRO A 20 5.73 8.42 18.60
N LEU A 21 6.07 9.11 17.51
CA LEU A 21 7.03 8.63 16.50
C LEU A 21 8.43 9.17 16.78
N TYR A 22 9.46 8.35 16.54
CA TYR A 22 10.82 8.82 16.27
C TYR A 22 10.96 9.12 14.78
N LEU A 23 11.44 10.32 14.44
CA LEU A 23 11.72 10.81 13.10
C LEU A 23 13.23 10.75 12.85
N TYR A 24 13.64 9.99 11.83
CA TYR A 24 15.06 9.81 11.47
C TYR A 24 15.63 11.03 10.73
N ALA A 25 16.78 11.54 11.18
CA ALA A 25 17.49 12.60 10.46
C ALA A 25 17.87 12.16 9.02
N PRO A 26 17.82 13.06 8.02
CA PRO A 26 18.02 12.69 6.63
C PRO A 26 19.49 12.36 6.32
N GLN A 27 19.84 11.08 6.29
CA GLN A 27 21.19 10.60 5.96
C GLN A 27 21.43 10.53 4.43
N GLY A 28 22.61 10.08 4.02
CA GLY A 28 23.02 10.03 2.60
C GLY A 28 22.58 8.79 1.79
N THR A 29 21.93 7.80 2.41
CA THR A 29 21.56 6.52 1.78
C THR A 29 20.21 6.59 1.04
N VAL A 30 19.95 5.64 0.14
CA VAL A 30 18.77 5.67 -0.77
C VAL A 30 17.51 5.10 -0.11
N GLU A 31 17.66 4.01 0.63
CA GLU A 31 16.61 3.40 1.44
C GLU A 31 16.81 3.85 2.90
N GLN A 32 15.84 4.57 3.44
CA GLN A 32 15.83 5.02 4.83
C GLN A 32 14.40 4.98 5.35
N GLN A 33 14.23 4.37 6.51
CA GLN A 33 13.03 4.47 7.34
C GLN A 33 12.88 5.93 7.77
N LEU A 34 11.74 6.56 7.46
CA LEU A 34 11.51 7.99 7.73
C LEU A 34 11.10 8.23 9.19
N ALA A 35 10.25 7.36 9.71
CA ALA A 35 9.72 7.39 11.05
C ALA A 35 9.43 5.97 11.55
N GLN A 36 9.27 5.80 12.86
CA GLN A 36 8.76 4.58 13.50
C GLN A 36 8.20 4.89 14.90
N PRO A 37 7.40 4.00 15.51
CA PRO A 37 6.90 4.21 16.87
C PRO A 37 8.03 4.24 17.92
N LEU A 38 7.82 5.01 18.97
CA LEU A 38 8.73 5.14 20.12
C LEU A 38 9.07 3.78 20.76
N SER A 39 8.08 2.89 20.88
CA SER A 39 8.25 1.53 21.43
C SER A 39 9.26 0.69 20.65
N ASP A 40 9.23 0.82 19.32
CA ASP A 40 10.09 0.08 18.41
C ASP A 40 11.49 0.70 18.40
N TYR A 41 11.58 2.03 18.30
CA TYR A 41 12.85 2.76 18.42
C TYR A 41 13.61 2.42 19.71
N LEU A 42 12.94 2.40 20.87
CA LEU A 42 13.58 2.10 22.14
C LEU A 42 14.05 0.64 22.22
N ARG A 43 13.24 -0.32 21.75
CA ARG A 43 13.60 -1.74 21.70
C ARG A 43 14.84 -1.94 20.82
N ASP A 44 14.76 -1.47 19.58
CA ASP A 44 15.74 -1.76 18.54
C ASP A 44 17.08 -1.05 18.82
N SER A 45 17.04 0.15 19.40
CA SER A 45 18.24 0.86 19.88
C SER A 45 18.93 0.13 21.05
N VAL A 46 18.15 -0.41 22.00
CA VAL A 46 18.70 -1.17 23.13
C VAL A 46 19.20 -2.56 22.71
N GLU A 47 18.58 -3.18 21.70
CA GLU A 47 19.08 -4.42 21.11
C GLU A 47 20.40 -4.20 20.35
N ALA A 48 20.51 -3.13 19.55
CA ALA A 48 21.75 -2.77 18.86
C ALA A 48 22.93 -2.49 19.81
N VAL A 49 22.65 -1.84 20.95
CA VAL A 49 23.67 -1.49 21.97
C VAL A 49 24.02 -2.68 22.89
N ALA A 50 23.05 -3.55 23.19
CA ALA A 50 23.19 -4.60 24.19
C ALA A 50 22.50 -5.92 23.76
N PRO A 51 22.95 -6.60 22.69
CA PRO A 51 22.23 -7.75 22.11
C PRO A 51 22.19 -9.01 22.99
N GLY A 52 22.99 -9.10 24.07
CA GLY A 52 22.94 -10.23 25.00
C GLY A 52 21.82 -10.10 26.04
N GLU A 53 21.23 -11.23 26.46
CA GLU A 53 20.30 -11.29 27.61
C GLU A 53 20.93 -10.77 28.91
N GLY A 54 22.24 -10.99 29.08
CA GLY A 54 22.99 -10.55 30.26
C GLY A 54 23.56 -9.12 30.19
N SER A 55 23.43 -8.41 29.06
CA SER A 55 23.95 -7.04 28.88
C SER A 55 22.85 -5.99 29.05
N ALA A 56 23.21 -4.85 29.65
CA ALA A 56 22.31 -3.72 29.94
C ALA A 56 21.03 -4.10 30.68
N ARG A 57 21.09 -5.10 31.58
CA ARG A 57 19.92 -5.65 32.25
C ARG A 57 19.09 -4.60 32.98
N ILE A 58 19.72 -3.68 33.71
CA ILE A 58 18.99 -2.63 34.46
C ILE A 58 18.22 -1.71 33.51
N LEU A 59 18.78 -1.42 32.33
CA LEU A 59 18.12 -0.64 31.28
C LEU A 59 16.96 -1.41 30.65
N LYS A 60 17.18 -2.69 30.29
CA LYS A 60 16.13 -3.58 29.72
C LYS A 60 14.96 -3.80 30.68
N ASP A 61 15.25 -4.10 31.95
CA ASP A 61 14.25 -4.32 33.00
C ASP A 61 13.40 -3.05 33.30
N ASN A 62 13.78 -1.86 32.78
CA ASN A 62 13.09 -0.58 32.98
C ASN A 62 12.70 0.16 31.68
N LEU A 63 12.79 -0.48 30.51
CA LEU A 63 12.53 0.17 29.22
C LEU A 63 11.10 0.73 29.10
N SER A 64 10.11 0.06 29.68
CA SER A 64 8.73 0.55 29.77
C SER A 64 8.57 1.81 30.62
N TRP A 65 9.41 2.01 31.63
CA TRP A 65 9.41 3.24 32.43
C TRP A 65 9.88 4.43 31.59
N ILE A 66 10.95 4.23 30.82
CA ILE A 66 11.46 5.24 29.86
C ILE A 66 10.39 5.56 28.82
N GLU A 67 9.72 4.54 28.26
CA GLU A 67 8.63 4.75 27.30
C GLU A 67 7.47 5.57 27.89
N CYS A 68 7.01 5.25 29.11
CA CYS A 68 5.96 6.02 29.79
C CYS A 68 6.39 7.46 30.06
N TYR A 69 7.60 7.68 30.58
CA TYR A 69 8.12 9.03 30.84
C TYR A 69 8.20 9.88 29.56
N LEU A 70 8.71 9.30 28.46
CA LEU A 70 8.75 9.97 27.16
C LEU A 70 7.33 10.23 26.61
N ARG A 71 6.38 9.31 26.78
CA ARG A 71 4.96 9.50 26.41
C ARG A 71 4.27 10.62 27.22
N GLU A 72 4.70 10.89 28.46
CA GLU A 72 4.16 11.98 29.29
C GLU A 72 4.74 13.36 28.92
N GLU A 73 6.02 13.43 28.51
CA GLU A 73 6.67 14.71 28.13
C GLU A 73 6.44 15.09 26.65
N ILE A 74 6.15 14.14 25.75
CA ILE A 74 5.87 14.41 24.31
C ILE A 74 4.40 14.80 24.11
N GLY A 75 4.12 16.10 24.07
CA GLY A 75 2.79 16.65 23.75
C GLY A 75 2.41 16.62 22.25
N ASP A 76 1.24 17.18 21.95
CA ASP A 76 0.59 17.28 20.63
C ASP A 76 1.18 18.34 19.68
N GLY A 77 2.36 18.85 20.01
CA GLY A 77 2.99 20.02 19.41
C GLY A 77 3.94 19.71 18.24
N ALA A 78 4.96 20.55 18.10
CA ALA A 78 6.00 20.39 17.09
C ALA A 78 7.09 19.38 17.51
N PRO A 79 7.88 18.83 16.57
CA PRO A 79 8.91 17.84 16.87
C PRO A 79 9.94 18.31 17.93
N VAL A 80 10.21 17.45 18.90
CA VAL A 80 11.14 17.68 20.02
C VAL A 80 12.47 16.95 19.76
N ASP A 81 13.60 17.53 20.15
CA ASP A 81 14.91 16.88 20.02
C ASP A 81 14.97 15.56 20.81
N ALA A 82 15.20 14.44 20.10
CA ALA A 82 15.09 13.12 20.72
C ALA A 82 16.24 12.84 21.70
N THR A 83 17.46 13.26 21.36
CA THR A 83 18.66 13.08 22.19
C THR A 83 18.51 13.79 23.53
N THR A 84 18.06 15.05 23.53
CA THR A 84 17.82 15.84 24.74
C THR A 84 16.76 15.18 25.64
N LEU A 85 15.68 14.66 25.06
CA LEU A 85 14.60 14.05 25.83
C LEU A 85 14.98 12.66 26.38
N VAL A 86 15.74 11.85 25.63
CA VAL A 86 16.33 10.60 26.12
C VAL A 86 17.33 10.86 27.25
N CYS A 87 18.13 11.93 27.19
CA CYS A 87 19.00 12.33 28.30
C CYS A 87 18.20 12.70 29.56
N GLN A 88 17.09 13.44 29.43
CA GLN A 88 16.23 13.78 30.57
C GLN A 88 15.56 12.53 31.18
N ALA A 89 15.07 11.60 30.34
CA ALA A 89 14.55 10.32 30.80
C ALA A 89 15.62 9.46 31.51
N ALA A 90 16.86 9.49 31.01
CA ALA A 90 18.00 8.79 31.58
C ALA A 90 18.40 9.31 32.97
N GLU A 91 18.37 10.63 33.17
CA GLU A 91 18.58 11.26 34.49
C GLU A 91 17.41 10.93 35.44
N ALA A 92 16.17 11.10 34.99
CA ALA A 92 14.97 10.85 35.79
C ALA A 92 14.85 9.39 36.25
N LEU A 93 15.23 8.42 35.41
CA LEU A 93 15.26 7.00 35.78
C LEU A 93 16.26 6.70 36.90
N GLN A 94 17.44 7.33 36.90
CA GLN A 94 18.45 7.10 37.93
C GLN A 94 18.02 7.64 39.30
N ASP A 95 17.35 8.78 39.33
CA ASP A 95 16.73 9.33 40.54
C ASP A 95 15.52 8.49 41.00
N HIS A 96 14.72 7.95 40.07
CA HIS A 96 13.60 7.07 40.39
C HIS A 96 14.05 5.74 41.02
N LEU A 97 15.07 5.08 40.46
CA LEU A 97 15.52 3.76 40.91
C LEU A 97 16.33 3.78 42.22
N GLY A 98 16.89 4.94 42.61
CA GLY A 98 17.56 5.10 43.92
C GLY A 98 18.76 4.17 44.15
N LEU A 99 19.43 3.74 43.08
CA LEU A 99 20.45 2.67 43.10
C LEU A 99 21.67 2.99 43.98
N ASP A 100 22.37 1.94 44.43
CA ASP A 100 23.71 2.05 45.00
C ASP A 100 24.75 2.47 43.93
N GLU A 101 25.91 2.94 44.40
CA GLU A 101 26.97 3.54 43.58
C GLU A 101 27.39 2.62 42.40
N SER A 102 27.60 1.32 42.66
CA SER A 102 28.04 0.38 41.61
C SER A 102 26.98 0.10 40.55
N ASN A 103 25.70 0.05 40.93
CA ASN A 103 24.61 -0.18 39.97
C ASN A 103 24.22 1.10 39.22
N ARG A 104 24.39 2.28 39.82
CA ARG A 104 24.27 3.56 39.12
C ARG A 104 25.36 3.71 38.06
N ASP A 105 26.62 3.45 38.41
CA ASP A 105 27.74 3.51 37.46
C ASP A 105 27.55 2.56 36.26
N HIS A 106 27.00 1.35 36.50
CA HIS A 106 26.64 0.44 35.42
C HIS A 106 25.49 0.95 34.54
N LEU A 107 24.40 1.44 35.14
CA LEU A 107 23.27 1.98 34.39
C LEU A 107 23.66 3.24 33.60
N GLN A 108 24.44 4.15 34.18
CA GLN A 108 25.02 5.31 33.51
C GLN A 108 25.85 4.89 32.29
N ALA A 109 26.76 3.93 32.44
CA ALA A 109 27.60 3.45 31.35
C ALA A 109 26.84 2.68 30.24
N ASP A 110 25.62 2.19 30.50
CA ASP A 110 24.74 1.61 29.48
C ASP A 110 23.84 2.68 28.82
N LEU A 111 23.43 3.71 29.57
CA LEU A 111 22.72 4.89 29.05
C LEU A 111 23.62 5.77 28.17
N GLU A 112 24.90 5.92 28.51
CA GLU A 112 25.89 6.63 27.68
C GLU A 112 26.06 5.97 26.31
N LYS A 113 26.09 4.63 26.23
CA LYS A 113 26.12 3.90 24.95
C LYS A 113 24.84 4.07 24.16
N LEU A 114 23.69 4.09 24.85
CA LEU A 114 22.40 4.36 24.20
C LEU A 114 22.42 5.78 23.60
N GLN A 115 22.92 6.78 24.32
CA GLN A 115 23.09 8.14 23.82
C GLN A 115 24.08 8.22 22.65
N GLU A 116 25.22 7.52 22.71
CA GLU A 116 26.20 7.44 21.59
C GLU A 116 25.60 6.79 20.34
N ALA A 117 24.74 5.76 20.49
CA ALA A 117 24.01 5.15 19.38
C ALA A 117 22.85 6.05 18.88
N SER A 118 22.18 6.74 19.79
CA SER A 118 21.11 7.71 19.50
C SER A 118 21.61 9.05 18.93
N ALA A 119 22.93 9.28 18.84
CA ALA A 119 23.56 10.55 18.44
C ALA A 119 23.39 10.95 16.95
N THR A 120 22.31 10.49 16.33
CA THR A 120 21.76 11.01 15.07
C THR A 120 20.80 12.16 15.41
N ASP A 121 20.73 13.23 14.61
CA ASP A 121 19.88 14.42 14.86
C ASP A 121 18.35 14.16 14.68
N GLY A 122 17.83 13.09 15.28
CA GLY A 122 16.44 12.67 15.20
C GLY A 122 15.52 13.40 16.18
N GLN A 123 14.22 13.36 15.91
CA GLN A 123 13.21 14.10 16.67
C GLN A 123 12.03 13.21 17.07
N PHE A 124 11.40 13.46 18.21
CA PHE A 124 10.13 12.84 18.57
C PHE A 124 8.95 13.71 18.14
N LEU A 125 7.89 13.08 17.62
CA LEU A 125 6.63 13.71 17.22
C LEU A 125 5.44 13.01 17.88
N GLY A 126 4.70 13.71 18.74
CA GLY A 126 3.44 13.25 19.31
C GLY A 126 2.30 13.24 18.29
N TYR A 127 1.18 12.61 18.65
CA TYR A 127 -0.04 12.74 17.87
C TYR A 127 -0.68 14.11 18.14
N GLY A 128 -1.07 14.84 17.10
CA GLY A 128 -1.65 16.18 17.26
C GLY A 128 -2.10 16.83 15.95
N PRO A 129 -2.76 18.00 16.00
CA PRO A 129 -3.40 18.61 14.84
C PRO A 129 -2.44 18.92 13.67
N SER A 130 -1.15 19.18 13.97
CA SER A 130 -0.13 19.51 12.97
C SER A 130 0.60 18.30 12.39
N VAL A 131 0.35 17.07 12.88
CA VAL A 131 1.19 15.88 12.64
C VAL A 131 1.43 15.60 11.16
N ALA A 132 0.40 15.72 10.32
CA ALA A 132 0.51 15.51 8.88
C ALA A 132 1.37 16.57 8.17
N ILE A 133 1.35 17.82 8.63
CA ILE A 133 2.21 18.89 8.10
C ILE A 133 3.67 18.61 8.48
N GLN A 134 3.94 18.20 9.73
CA GLN A 134 5.29 17.87 10.17
C GLN A 134 5.86 16.67 9.38
N LEU A 135 5.07 15.61 9.20
CA LEU A 135 5.46 14.44 8.41
C LEU A 135 5.64 14.77 6.92
N MET A 136 4.87 15.70 6.35
CA MET A 136 5.07 16.17 4.97
C MET A 136 6.38 16.97 4.84
N VAL A 137 6.67 17.89 5.76
CA VAL A 137 7.94 18.65 5.79
C VAL A 137 9.13 17.69 5.97
N HIS A 138 8.98 16.67 6.81
CA HIS A 138 9.99 15.63 7.04
C HIS A 138 10.30 14.82 5.77
N ALA A 139 9.27 14.30 5.10
CA ALA A 139 9.41 13.58 3.83
C ALA A 139 10.04 14.45 2.73
N ILE A 140 9.66 15.73 2.64
CA ILE A 140 10.26 16.69 1.70
C ILE A 140 11.73 16.96 2.04
N HIS A 141 12.05 17.18 3.31
CA HIS A 141 13.43 17.40 3.75
C HIS A 141 14.31 16.21 3.35
N HIS A 142 13.84 15.00 3.61
CA HIS A 142 14.53 13.76 3.25
C HIS A 142 14.74 13.61 1.73
N ARG A 143 13.68 13.77 0.93
CA ARG A 143 13.74 13.69 -0.55
C ARG A 143 14.59 14.80 -1.18
N CYS A 144 14.72 15.98 -0.55
CA CYS A 144 15.48 17.11 -1.08
C CYS A 144 16.95 17.17 -0.58
N HIS A 145 17.27 16.67 0.61
CA HIS A 145 18.57 16.88 1.27
C HIS A 145 19.77 16.50 0.39
N ARG A 146 19.84 15.23 -0.06
CA ARG A 146 20.93 14.78 -0.96
C ARG A 146 20.91 15.51 -2.31
N LYS A 147 19.72 15.72 -2.90
CA LYS A 147 19.56 16.39 -4.20
C LYS A 147 20.15 17.81 -4.18
N ARG A 148 19.89 18.59 -3.12
CA ARG A 148 20.43 19.95 -2.98
C ARG A 148 21.95 19.97 -2.75
N GLN A 149 22.51 19.03 -1.97
CA GLN A 149 23.97 18.91 -1.83
C GLN A 149 24.66 18.61 -3.18
N GLU A 150 24.12 17.67 -3.95
CA GLU A 150 24.62 17.33 -5.29
C GLU A 150 24.50 18.50 -6.28
N PHE A 151 23.38 19.23 -6.22
CA PHE A 151 23.14 20.42 -7.04
C PHE A 151 24.10 21.58 -6.71
N GLY A 152 24.32 21.86 -5.42
CA GLY A 152 25.29 22.87 -4.99
C GLY A 152 26.72 22.54 -5.45
N ALA A 153 27.12 21.28 -5.34
CA ALA A 153 28.42 20.80 -5.84
C ALA A 153 28.57 20.94 -7.37
N ASP A 154 27.47 20.81 -8.13
CA ASP A 154 27.47 21.07 -9.57
C ASP A 154 27.54 22.56 -9.92
N ILE A 155 26.75 23.43 -9.28
CA ILE A 155 26.85 24.88 -9.45
C ILE A 155 28.30 25.35 -9.24
N ASP A 156 28.95 24.82 -8.21
CA ASP A 156 30.33 25.10 -7.85
C ASP A 156 31.33 24.56 -8.91
N ARG A 157 31.05 23.39 -9.51
CA ARG A 157 31.77 22.78 -10.64
C ARG A 157 31.66 23.63 -11.91
N GLN A 158 30.45 24.00 -12.34
CA GLN A 158 30.24 24.83 -13.53
C GLN A 158 30.81 26.25 -13.34
N THR A 159 30.64 26.83 -12.15
CA THR A 159 31.21 28.13 -11.78
C THR A 159 32.73 28.16 -11.90
N ARG A 160 33.43 27.07 -11.53
CA ARG A 160 34.88 26.93 -11.76
C ARG A 160 35.20 26.83 -13.26
N GLY A 161 34.51 25.97 -14.00
CA GLY A 161 34.74 25.79 -15.45
C GLY A 161 34.58 27.09 -16.27
N LEU A 162 33.53 27.88 -16.01
CA LEU A 162 33.34 29.17 -16.68
C LEU A 162 34.41 30.21 -16.31
N LYS A 163 34.85 30.24 -15.04
CA LYS A 163 35.96 31.10 -14.60
C LYS A 163 37.27 30.74 -15.31
N GLU A 164 37.56 29.44 -15.43
CA GLU A 164 38.73 28.94 -16.16
C GLU A 164 38.70 29.33 -17.65
N LEU A 165 37.55 29.23 -18.34
CA LEU A 165 37.40 29.70 -19.72
C LEU A 165 37.69 31.20 -19.87
N LEU A 166 37.16 32.04 -18.97
CA LEU A 166 37.39 33.49 -19.01
C LEU A 166 38.84 33.86 -18.65
N ASP A 167 39.48 33.17 -17.71
CA ASP A 167 40.87 33.41 -17.34
C ASP A 167 41.86 32.91 -18.41
N ILE A 168 41.53 31.84 -19.13
CA ILE A 168 42.23 31.45 -20.36
C ILE A 168 42.15 32.58 -21.41
N GLU A 169 40.97 33.17 -21.64
CA GLU A 169 40.83 34.25 -22.62
C GLU A 169 41.57 35.53 -22.20
N ARG A 170 41.47 35.92 -20.92
CA ARG A 170 42.27 37.01 -20.33
C ARG A 170 43.78 36.78 -20.50
N SER A 171 44.24 35.53 -20.36
CA SER A 171 45.65 35.18 -20.56
C SER A 171 46.10 35.37 -22.02
N LYS A 172 45.25 35.09 -23.02
CA LYS A 172 45.52 35.38 -24.43
C LYS A 172 45.69 36.88 -24.65
N ALA A 173 44.74 37.70 -24.18
CA ALA A 173 44.76 39.15 -24.35
C ALA A 173 46.01 39.80 -23.73
N VAL A 174 46.40 39.37 -22.51
CA VAL A 174 47.63 39.82 -21.85
C VAL A 174 48.90 39.33 -22.57
N SER A 175 48.83 38.25 -23.36
CA SER A 175 49.96 37.78 -24.17
C SER A 175 50.17 38.65 -25.42
N SER A 176 49.11 39.12 -26.07
CA SER A 176 49.20 40.04 -27.22
C SER A 176 49.79 41.40 -26.84
N ASP A 177 49.33 42.01 -25.74
CA ASP A 177 49.89 43.29 -25.26
C ASP A 177 51.39 43.19 -24.92
N LYS A 178 51.84 42.00 -24.47
CA LYS A 178 53.25 41.76 -24.15
C LYS A 178 54.15 41.63 -25.39
N SER A 179 53.62 41.28 -26.56
CA SER A 179 54.37 41.34 -27.82
C SER A 179 54.75 42.79 -28.18
N ASP A 180 53.79 43.71 -28.08
CA ASP A 180 53.99 45.12 -28.42
C ASP A 180 54.89 45.82 -27.38
N ALA A 181 54.77 45.44 -26.10
CA ALA A 181 55.68 45.88 -25.05
C ALA A 181 57.12 45.39 -25.26
N ALA A 182 57.32 44.20 -25.84
CA ALA A 182 58.65 43.63 -26.09
C ALA A 182 59.42 44.38 -27.19
N GLN A 183 58.73 44.89 -28.22
CA GLN A 183 59.36 45.68 -29.30
C GLN A 183 60.00 46.98 -28.78
N ASN A 184 59.52 47.52 -27.66
CA ASN A 184 60.00 48.78 -27.06
C ASN A 184 61.14 48.61 -26.03
N ARG A 185 61.75 47.42 -25.90
CA ARG A 185 62.90 47.16 -24.99
C ARG A 185 64.10 46.48 -25.66
N ALA A 186 64.51 46.98 -26.82
CA ALA A 186 65.77 46.58 -27.46
C ALA A 186 67.01 47.06 -26.66
N GLY A 187 67.56 46.17 -25.83
CA GLY A 187 68.86 46.37 -25.18
C GLY A 187 70.05 46.24 -26.15
N SER A 188 71.27 46.52 -25.66
CA SER A 188 72.51 46.66 -26.44
C SER A 188 73.06 45.37 -27.13
N GLY A 189 72.23 44.37 -27.40
CA GLY A 189 72.59 43.09 -28.05
C GLY A 189 72.02 42.89 -29.46
N SER A 190 71.28 43.86 -30.01
CA SER A 190 70.50 43.74 -31.25
C SER A 190 71.29 43.50 -32.56
N ALA A 191 72.62 43.43 -32.51
CA ALA A 191 73.47 43.22 -33.69
C ALA A 191 73.59 41.75 -34.15
N PHE A 192 73.14 40.79 -33.34
CA PHE A 192 73.28 39.34 -33.61
C PHE A 192 71.95 38.58 -33.71
N ILE A 193 70.82 39.30 -33.67
CA ILE A 193 69.47 38.74 -33.65
C ILE A 193 68.64 39.49 -34.69
N ASP A 194 68.21 38.79 -35.75
CA ASP A 194 67.30 39.34 -36.76
C ASP A 194 65.88 39.43 -36.16
N PRO A 195 65.33 40.65 -35.91
CA PRO A 195 64.03 40.79 -35.28
C PRO A 195 62.90 40.34 -36.21
N THR A 196 63.07 40.53 -37.52
CA THR A 196 62.11 40.13 -38.56
C THR A 196 61.99 38.61 -38.66
N ALA A 197 63.11 37.88 -38.57
CA ALA A 197 63.09 36.42 -38.56
C ALA A 197 62.40 35.85 -37.30
N LEU A 198 62.64 36.45 -36.13
CA LEU A 198 61.98 36.04 -34.89
C LEU A 198 60.50 36.44 -34.83
N SER A 199 60.11 37.62 -35.31
CA SER A 199 58.70 38.00 -35.45
C SER A 199 57.96 37.01 -36.35
N GLY A 200 58.55 36.62 -37.49
CA GLY A 200 57.96 35.58 -38.35
C GLY A 200 57.72 34.25 -37.65
N MET A 201 58.66 33.80 -36.80
CA MET A 201 58.51 32.56 -36.02
C MET A 201 57.55 32.69 -34.81
N LEU A 202 57.38 33.89 -34.25
CA LEU A 202 56.44 34.17 -33.16
C LEU A 202 55.01 34.35 -33.68
N GLU A 203 54.81 35.05 -34.80
CA GLU A 203 53.54 35.12 -35.52
C GLU A 203 53.04 33.74 -35.96
N GLN A 204 53.95 32.84 -36.33
CA GLN A 204 53.62 31.45 -36.66
C GLN A 204 53.22 30.62 -35.42
N ARG A 205 53.49 31.08 -34.20
CA ARG A 205 53.02 30.46 -32.95
C ARG A 205 51.76 31.11 -32.39
N SER A 206 51.61 32.44 -32.47
CA SER A 206 50.42 33.14 -31.96
C SER A 206 49.15 32.86 -32.78
N ARG A 207 49.28 32.45 -34.05
CA ARG A 207 48.17 31.99 -34.90
C ARG A 207 47.46 30.71 -34.42
N GLY A 208 47.96 30.04 -33.38
CA GLY A 208 47.29 28.88 -32.78
C GLY A 208 46.12 29.21 -31.84
N SER A 209 46.07 30.43 -31.28
CA SER A 209 45.03 30.83 -30.31
C SER A 209 44.02 31.77 -30.95
N VAL A 210 42.90 31.22 -31.43
CA VAL A 210 41.73 32.01 -31.84
C VAL A 210 41.13 32.69 -30.60
N ALA A 211 40.81 33.98 -30.71
CA ALA A 211 40.15 34.75 -29.67
C ALA A 211 38.66 34.38 -29.56
N MET A 212 38.09 34.48 -28.36
CA MET A 212 36.68 34.19 -28.13
C MET A 212 35.77 35.22 -28.82
N PRO A 213 34.70 34.80 -29.54
CA PRO A 213 33.69 35.73 -30.04
C PRO A 213 33.01 36.48 -28.88
N ALA A 214 32.77 37.79 -29.05
CA ALA A 214 32.20 38.63 -27.99
C ALA A 214 30.82 38.13 -27.49
N GLU A 215 30.00 37.57 -28.38
CA GLU A 215 28.71 36.94 -28.05
C GLU A 215 28.88 35.72 -27.14
N ARG A 216 29.92 34.91 -27.39
CA ARG A 216 30.29 33.74 -26.56
C ARG A 216 30.79 34.19 -25.18
N GLN A 217 31.64 35.22 -25.13
CA GLN A 217 32.10 35.80 -23.87
C GLN A 217 30.92 36.36 -23.05
N GLN A 218 30.03 37.13 -23.66
CA GLN A 218 28.85 37.69 -22.99
C GLN A 218 27.92 36.60 -22.45
N ARG A 219 27.71 35.50 -23.20
CA ARG A 219 26.92 34.34 -22.73
C ARG A 219 27.56 33.65 -21.52
N ILE A 220 28.87 33.43 -21.55
CA ILE A 220 29.62 32.85 -20.41
C ILE A 220 29.58 33.78 -19.19
N GLU A 221 29.78 35.09 -19.37
CA GLU A 221 29.69 36.08 -18.28
C GLU A 221 28.27 36.18 -17.70
N ASN A 222 27.23 36.10 -18.54
CA ASN A 222 25.83 36.09 -18.09
C ASN A 222 25.50 34.82 -17.29
N ALA A 223 25.86 33.64 -17.80
CA ALA A 223 25.64 32.37 -17.11
C ALA A 223 26.39 32.33 -15.77
N LEU A 224 27.67 32.73 -15.76
CA LEU A 224 28.48 32.83 -14.55
C LEU A 224 27.87 33.79 -13.52
N LYS A 225 27.32 34.94 -13.96
CA LYS A 225 26.63 35.88 -13.06
C LYS A 225 25.44 35.22 -12.37
N VAL A 226 24.58 34.52 -13.11
CA VAL A 226 23.41 33.83 -12.53
C VAL A 226 23.83 32.76 -11.52
N LEU A 227 24.83 31.94 -11.84
CA LEU A 227 25.35 30.92 -10.92
C LEU A 227 26.00 31.51 -9.65
N GLN A 228 26.55 32.72 -9.73
CA GLN A 228 27.15 33.42 -8.57
C GLN A 228 26.16 34.29 -7.77
N GLU A 229 24.99 34.62 -8.33
CA GLU A 229 23.91 35.34 -7.63
C GLU A 229 22.89 34.37 -6.99
N TYR A 230 22.88 33.10 -7.40
CA TYR A 230 22.08 32.06 -6.75
C TYR A 230 22.49 31.85 -5.29
N GLN A 231 21.49 31.69 -4.42
CA GLN A 231 21.62 31.33 -3.01
C GLN A 231 20.61 30.22 -2.73
N ASP A 232 21.05 29.15 -2.09
CA ASP A 232 20.15 28.07 -1.66
C ASP A 232 19.36 28.54 -0.43
N GLU A 233 18.06 28.76 -0.60
CA GLU A 233 17.18 29.20 0.49
C GLU A 233 16.83 28.01 1.39
N PRO A 234 16.90 28.13 2.72
CA PRO A 234 16.60 27.00 3.62
C PRO A 234 15.15 26.51 3.50
N VAL A 235 14.24 27.34 2.98
CA VAL A 235 12.84 27.01 2.74
C VAL A 235 12.74 25.91 1.68
N LEU A 236 12.19 24.77 2.08
CA LEU A 236 11.90 23.61 1.24
C LEU A 236 10.43 23.59 0.81
N VAL A 237 9.54 24.08 1.67
CA VAL A 237 8.08 24.06 1.50
C VAL A 237 7.50 25.45 1.74
N ARG A 238 6.59 25.90 0.85
CA ARG A 238 5.70 27.02 1.13
C ARG A 238 4.26 26.53 1.26
N PHE A 239 3.67 26.79 2.42
CA PHE A 239 2.27 26.53 2.71
C PHE A 239 1.43 27.78 2.47
N ILE A 240 0.33 27.67 1.72
CA ILE A 240 -0.55 28.79 1.39
C ILE A 240 -1.94 28.50 1.99
N GLY A 241 -2.42 29.33 2.91
CA GLY A 241 -3.75 29.18 3.50
C GLY A 241 -3.97 30.08 4.73
N GLU A 242 -5.22 30.17 5.18
CA GLU A 242 -5.54 30.80 6.47
C GLU A 242 -5.42 29.77 7.60
N LEU A 243 -4.54 30.04 8.56
CA LEU A 243 -4.05 29.11 9.58
C LEU A 243 -3.80 29.86 10.88
N GLU A 244 -3.83 29.16 12.01
CA GLU A 244 -3.45 29.74 13.30
C GLU A 244 -1.93 29.62 13.51
N ASP A 245 -1.26 30.75 13.80
CA ASP A 245 0.20 30.81 14.04
C ASP A 245 0.71 29.84 15.13
N SER A 246 -0.17 29.42 16.03
CA SER A 246 0.09 28.45 17.11
C SER A 246 0.42 27.04 16.63
N GLN A 247 -0.01 26.65 15.42
CA GLN A 247 0.12 25.28 14.91
C GLN A 247 1.50 25.01 14.25
N PHE A 248 2.35 26.04 14.13
CA PHE A 248 3.60 26.01 13.38
C PHE A 248 4.76 26.49 14.24
N ALA A 249 5.69 25.57 14.59
CA ALA A 249 6.98 25.98 15.10
C ALA A 249 7.78 26.76 14.03
N GLN A 250 8.63 27.69 14.47
CA GLN A 250 9.47 28.51 13.59
C GLN A 250 10.63 27.69 13.01
N SER A 251 10.31 26.79 12.08
CA SER A 251 11.28 26.01 11.31
C SER A 251 11.81 26.82 10.13
N PRO A 252 13.14 26.86 9.87
CA PRO A 252 13.70 27.51 8.69
C PRO A 252 13.39 26.78 7.38
N LEU A 253 12.83 25.57 7.46
CA LEU A 253 12.51 24.71 6.30
C LEU A 253 11.15 25.01 5.67
N LEU A 254 10.29 25.80 6.33
CA LEU A 254 8.94 26.10 5.86
C LEU A 254 8.62 27.61 5.92
N GLU A 255 7.76 28.06 5.02
CA GLU A 255 7.19 29.41 5.02
C GLU A 255 5.67 29.31 4.91
N VAL A 256 4.93 30.06 5.74
CA VAL A 256 3.45 30.09 5.71
C VAL A 256 2.98 31.43 5.15
N ILE A 257 2.14 31.39 4.12
CA ILE A 257 1.64 32.55 3.38
C ILE A 257 0.11 32.59 3.47
N SER A 258 -0.41 33.53 4.25
CA SER A 258 -1.86 33.74 4.41
C SER A 258 -2.55 34.08 3.08
N SER A 259 -3.63 33.36 2.74
CA SER A 259 -4.44 33.64 1.56
C SER A 259 -5.83 33.00 1.60
N SER A 260 -6.85 33.78 1.24
CA SER A 260 -8.25 33.34 1.08
C SER A 260 -8.58 32.68 -0.28
N GLU A 261 -7.61 32.54 -1.19
CA GLU A 261 -7.71 31.69 -2.39
C GLU A 261 -6.53 30.69 -2.47
N PRO A 262 -6.43 29.69 -1.56
CA PRO A 262 -5.22 28.86 -1.40
C PRO A 262 -4.70 28.22 -2.69
N CYS A 263 -5.55 27.49 -3.41
CA CYS A 263 -5.18 26.78 -4.64
C CYS A 263 -4.66 27.74 -5.72
N ARG A 264 -5.38 28.84 -5.95
CA ARG A 264 -4.99 29.87 -6.92
C ARG A 264 -3.65 30.49 -6.53
N ARG A 265 -3.50 30.90 -5.28
CA ARG A 265 -2.30 31.59 -4.82
C ARG A 265 -1.08 30.67 -4.78
N ALA A 266 -1.26 29.38 -4.51
CA ALA A 266 -0.23 28.35 -4.66
C ALA A 266 0.23 28.22 -6.14
N THR A 267 -0.71 28.18 -7.09
CA THR A 267 -0.42 28.20 -8.54
C THR A 267 0.47 29.39 -8.92
N GLU A 268 0.09 30.60 -8.49
CA GLU A 268 0.84 31.84 -8.74
C GLU A 268 2.26 31.83 -8.11
N ILE A 269 2.46 31.15 -6.98
CA ILE A 269 3.75 31.05 -6.29
C ILE A 269 4.65 29.99 -6.95
N PHE A 270 4.09 28.85 -7.37
CA PHE A 270 4.84 27.84 -8.12
C PHE A 270 5.36 28.40 -9.45
N GLU A 271 4.55 29.13 -10.21
CA GLU A 271 5.00 29.76 -11.45
C GLU A 271 6.15 30.74 -11.23
N HIS A 272 6.15 31.47 -10.09
CA HIS A 272 7.24 32.37 -9.73
C HIS A 272 8.53 31.62 -9.37
N GLU A 273 8.45 30.58 -8.54
CA GLU A 273 9.60 29.75 -8.18
C GLU A 273 10.17 29.01 -9.38
N ALA A 274 9.33 28.37 -10.18
CA ALA A 274 9.79 27.63 -11.34
C ALA A 274 10.40 28.57 -12.40
N ALA A 275 9.94 29.82 -12.52
CA ALA A 275 10.60 30.84 -13.35
C ALA A 275 11.94 31.36 -12.77
N ARG A 276 12.14 31.28 -11.44
CA ARG A 276 13.43 31.55 -10.78
C ARG A 276 14.42 30.41 -11.05
N PHE A 277 14.02 29.18 -10.75
CA PHE A 277 14.84 27.98 -11.00
C PHE A 277 15.16 27.78 -12.49
N ALA A 278 14.26 28.14 -13.41
CA ALA A 278 14.52 28.07 -14.85
C ALA A 278 15.76 28.87 -15.29
N GLN A 279 16.02 30.03 -14.68
CA GLN A 279 17.20 30.84 -14.98
C GLN A 279 18.50 30.14 -14.53
N VAL A 280 18.45 29.44 -13.38
CA VAL A 280 19.59 28.71 -12.81
C VAL A 280 19.89 27.46 -13.63
N PHE A 281 18.88 26.61 -13.89
CA PHE A 281 19.05 25.41 -14.71
C PHE A 281 19.47 25.75 -16.16
N ALA A 282 18.95 26.84 -16.74
CA ALA A 282 19.44 27.35 -18.02
C ALA A 282 20.93 27.74 -17.94
N ALA A 283 21.34 28.49 -16.91
CA ALA A 283 22.74 28.87 -16.73
C ALA A 283 23.68 27.66 -16.55
N ILE A 284 23.25 26.60 -15.83
CA ILE A 284 23.99 25.34 -15.68
C ILE A 284 24.14 24.64 -17.04
N ARG A 285 23.05 24.39 -17.76
CA ARG A 285 23.10 23.70 -19.06
C ARG A 285 23.89 24.52 -20.12
N ILE A 286 23.79 25.85 -20.10
CA ILE A 286 24.66 26.74 -20.91
C ILE A 286 26.13 26.54 -20.53
N ALA A 287 26.44 26.49 -19.23
CA ALA A 287 27.80 26.32 -18.74
C ALA A 287 28.41 24.98 -19.18
N GLU A 288 27.67 23.88 -19.06
CA GLU A 288 28.09 22.55 -19.50
C GLU A 288 28.43 22.53 -21.01
N LEU A 289 27.52 23.04 -21.84
CA LEU A 289 27.70 23.13 -23.30
C LEU A 289 28.89 24.03 -23.68
N GLU A 290 29.16 25.08 -22.90
CA GLU A 290 30.29 26.01 -23.11
C GLU A 290 31.63 25.43 -22.66
N VAL A 291 31.68 24.74 -21.51
CA VAL A 291 32.86 24.05 -20.98
C VAL A 291 33.24 22.84 -21.84
N ALA A 292 32.25 22.07 -22.32
CA ALA A 292 32.46 21.02 -23.31
C ALA A 292 32.78 21.57 -24.73
N GLY A 293 32.54 22.86 -24.98
CA GLY A 293 32.82 23.51 -26.26
C GLY A 293 31.90 23.12 -27.41
N VAL A 294 30.70 22.62 -27.10
CA VAL A 294 29.70 22.10 -28.07
C VAL A 294 28.50 23.03 -28.26
N TYR A 295 28.53 24.24 -27.70
CA TYR A 295 27.44 25.20 -27.83
C TYR A 295 27.29 25.74 -29.27
N ASP A 296 26.21 25.39 -29.95
CA ASP A 296 25.78 26.00 -31.23
C ASP A 296 24.69 27.09 -30.99
N PRO A 297 24.99 28.38 -31.22
CA PRO A 297 24.01 29.47 -31.15
C PRO A 297 22.77 29.26 -32.02
N ALA A 298 22.90 28.65 -33.20
CA ALA A 298 21.80 28.49 -34.14
C ALA A 298 20.71 27.52 -33.65
N VAL A 299 21.06 26.63 -32.71
CA VAL A 299 20.13 25.68 -32.09
C VAL A 299 19.77 26.12 -30.67
N HIS A 300 20.78 26.42 -29.86
CA HIS A 300 20.61 26.58 -28.41
C HIS A 300 20.00 27.94 -28.02
N ASP A 301 20.36 29.05 -28.67
CA ASP A 301 19.85 30.37 -28.26
C ASP A 301 18.31 30.45 -28.39
N SER A 302 17.74 29.80 -29.42
CA SER A 302 16.29 29.70 -29.62
C SER A 302 15.61 28.76 -28.62
N TRP A 303 16.32 27.76 -28.10
CA TRP A 303 15.80 26.83 -27.08
C TRP A 303 15.82 27.46 -25.69
N PHE A 304 16.95 28.05 -25.29
CA PHE A 304 17.08 28.75 -24.00
C PHE A 304 16.17 29.97 -23.89
N ALA A 305 15.87 30.68 -24.99
CA ALA A 305 14.94 31.80 -25.00
C ALA A 305 13.48 31.43 -24.62
N GLY A 306 13.11 30.14 -24.70
CA GLY A 306 11.80 29.63 -24.29
C GLY A 306 11.86 28.69 -23.08
N PHE A 307 13.01 28.55 -22.41
CA PHE A 307 13.20 27.55 -21.36
C PHE A 307 12.39 27.87 -20.09
N ASN A 308 11.65 26.88 -19.62
CA ASN A 308 10.66 26.97 -18.56
C ASN A 308 10.49 25.62 -17.85
N TRP A 309 9.58 25.54 -16.86
CA TRP A 309 9.41 24.37 -16.01
C TRP A 309 8.97 23.11 -16.76
N GLN A 310 8.31 23.26 -17.90
CA GLN A 310 7.92 22.16 -18.79
C GLN A 310 9.12 21.50 -19.51
N ALA A 311 10.33 22.08 -19.41
CA ALA A 311 11.58 21.53 -19.96
C ALA A 311 12.54 20.98 -18.87
N PHE A 312 12.11 20.95 -17.61
CA PHE A 312 12.88 20.38 -16.50
C PHE A 312 12.84 18.84 -16.56
N SER A 313 13.94 18.21 -16.16
CA SER A 313 13.98 16.79 -15.79
C SER A 313 13.30 16.56 -14.44
N ALA A 314 12.97 15.30 -14.13
CA ALA A 314 12.45 14.93 -12.80
C ALA A 314 13.41 15.31 -11.65
N ALA A 315 14.73 15.27 -11.89
CA ALA A 315 15.73 15.69 -10.91
C ALA A 315 15.69 17.21 -10.66
N GLU A 316 15.65 18.02 -11.72
CA GLU A 316 15.49 19.49 -11.62
C GLU A 316 14.15 19.88 -10.98
N MET A 317 13.05 19.19 -11.34
CA MET A 317 11.73 19.45 -10.75
C MET A 317 11.70 19.19 -9.23
N GLY A 318 12.38 18.13 -8.78
CA GLY A 318 12.56 17.80 -7.36
C GLY A 318 13.48 18.73 -6.57
N LEU A 319 14.10 19.73 -7.21
CA LEU A 319 14.84 20.81 -6.54
C LEU A 319 13.99 22.08 -6.36
N VAL A 320 12.95 22.28 -7.18
CA VAL A 320 12.03 23.42 -7.06
C VAL A 320 11.27 23.32 -5.74
N THR A 321 11.36 24.37 -4.92
CA THR A 321 10.66 24.55 -3.64
C THR A 321 9.22 24.08 -3.74
N ARG A 322 8.80 23.17 -2.86
CA ARG A 322 7.44 22.61 -2.86
C ARG A 322 6.43 23.68 -2.46
N VAL A 323 5.27 23.64 -3.08
CA VAL A 323 4.21 24.63 -2.89
C VAL A 323 2.93 23.87 -2.59
N VAL A 324 2.35 24.11 -1.42
CA VAL A 324 1.22 23.34 -0.88
C VAL A 324 0.10 24.30 -0.49
N ALA A 325 -1.09 24.11 -1.05
CA ALA A 325 -2.31 24.80 -0.63
C ALA A 325 -2.92 24.10 0.60
N LEU A 326 -3.01 24.82 1.72
CA LEU A 326 -3.66 24.35 2.94
C LEU A 326 -5.09 24.92 3.04
N THR A 327 -6.05 24.05 3.34
CA THR A 327 -7.48 24.39 3.30
C THR A 327 -8.34 23.37 4.05
N SER A 328 -9.67 23.50 4.03
CA SER A 328 -10.62 22.48 4.50
C SER A 328 -11.42 21.89 3.32
N ALA A 329 -11.97 20.70 3.54
CA ALA A 329 -12.89 20.06 2.60
C ALA A 329 -14.07 20.97 2.22
N ASP A 330 -14.66 21.64 3.21
CA ASP A 330 -15.82 22.53 3.08
C ASP A 330 -15.50 23.78 2.25
N TYR A 331 -14.30 24.37 2.42
CA TYR A 331 -13.86 25.46 1.55
C TYR A 331 -13.70 24.97 0.10
N ILE A 332 -13.12 23.79 -0.13
CA ILE A 332 -12.98 23.23 -1.48
C ILE A 332 -14.35 22.96 -2.11
N ALA A 333 -15.28 22.37 -1.37
CA ALA A 333 -16.61 22.02 -1.86
C ALA A 333 -17.47 23.26 -2.16
N GLY A 334 -17.32 24.31 -1.35
CA GLY A 334 -17.98 25.61 -1.52
C GLY A 334 -17.25 26.55 -2.49
N GLU A 335 -16.70 27.66 -1.96
CA GLU A 335 -16.16 28.75 -2.77
C GLU A 335 -14.89 28.38 -3.55
N GLY A 336 -14.09 27.45 -3.02
CA GLY A 336 -12.79 27.07 -3.58
C GLY A 336 -12.84 26.24 -4.86
N LEU A 337 -13.96 25.54 -5.13
CA LEU A 337 -14.06 24.42 -6.09
C LEU A 337 -13.51 24.74 -7.50
N VAL A 338 -13.78 25.95 -7.98
CA VAL A 338 -13.37 26.41 -9.32
C VAL A 338 -11.86 26.68 -9.38
N SER A 339 -11.23 27.12 -8.30
CA SER A 339 -9.77 27.30 -8.22
C SER A 339 -9.06 25.95 -8.05
N PHE A 340 -9.63 25.07 -7.23
CA PHE A 340 -9.14 23.73 -6.94
C PHE A 340 -9.12 22.81 -8.18
N SER A 341 -10.25 22.68 -8.89
CA SER A 341 -10.31 21.85 -10.10
C SER A 341 -9.38 22.38 -11.21
N ARG A 342 -9.15 23.70 -11.27
CA ARG A 342 -8.16 24.30 -12.18
C ARG A 342 -6.73 23.94 -11.81
N LEU A 343 -6.39 23.91 -10.51
CA LEU A 343 -5.08 23.46 -10.04
C LEU A 343 -4.84 22.00 -10.43
N LEU A 344 -5.77 21.08 -10.11
CA LEU A 344 -5.63 19.66 -10.47
C LEU A 344 -5.55 19.44 -12.00
N ALA A 345 -6.25 20.27 -12.79
CA ALA A 345 -6.17 20.22 -14.25
C ALA A 345 -4.90 20.88 -14.84
N SER A 346 -4.13 21.66 -14.07
CA SER A 346 -3.01 22.47 -14.56
C SER A 346 -1.76 21.67 -14.94
N ARG A 347 -1.62 20.45 -14.41
CA ARG A 347 -0.38 19.64 -14.41
C ARG A 347 0.83 20.29 -13.72
N GLN A 348 0.65 21.35 -12.95
CA GLN A 348 1.71 21.87 -12.09
C GLN A 348 1.89 20.93 -10.89
N PRO A 349 3.12 20.61 -10.46
CA PRO A 349 3.39 19.86 -9.24
C PRO A 349 3.24 20.76 -8.02
N VAL A 350 2.00 21.08 -7.71
CA VAL A 350 1.51 21.85 -6.56
C VAL A 350 0.54 20.96 -5.81
N ASP A 351 0.77 20.80 -4.52
CA ASP A 351 -0.02 19.89 -3.69
C ASP A 351 -1.16 20.65 -2.99
N VAL A 352 -2.26 19.96 -2.72
CA VAL A 352 -3.38 20.47 -1.91
C VAL A 352 -3.52 19.55 -0.71
N LEU A 353 -3.31 20.06 0.50
CA LEU A 353 -3.56 19.31 1.74
C LEU A 353 -4.78 19.93 2.43
N ALA A 354 -5.85 19.15 2.51
CA ALA A 354 -7.14 19.58 3.04
C ALA A 354 -7.56 18.72 4.22
N TRP A 355 -7.97 19.38 5.29
CA TRP A 355 -8.55 18.73 6.46
C TRP A 355 -9.98 18.30 6.16
N VAL A 356 -10.33 17.07 6.54
CA VAL A 356 -11.65 16.46 6.34
C VAL A 356 -12.25 16.13 7.70
N SER A 357 -13.53 16.47 7.89
CA SER A 357 -14.35 15.95 8.99
C SER A 357 -15.04 14.66 8.51
N ALA A 358 -14.56 13.48 8.93
CA ALA A 358 -15.07 12.21 8.39
C ALA A 358 -16.59 11.96 8.63
N HIS A 359 -17.21 12.62 9.61
CA HIS A 359 -18.64 12.53 9.92
C HIS A 359 -19.52 13.54 9.16
N ASP A 360 -18.94 14.58 8.54
CA ASP A 360 -19.68 15.72 7.98
C ASP A 360 -19.74 15.67 6.45
N ASN A 361 -20.67 16.44 5.88
CA ASN A 361 -20.77 16.71 4.46
C ASN A 361 -20.15 18.07 4.11
N PRO A 362 -18.92 18.12 3.53
CA PRO A 362 -18.31 19.39 3.17
C PRO A 362 -19.11 20.17 2.10
N GLY A 363 -19.98 19.50 1.35
CA GLY A 363 -20.89 20.13 0.38
C GLY A 363 -22.20 20.67 0.96
N ALA A 364 -22.43 20.58 2.28
CA ALA A 364 -23.65 21.08 2.91
C ALA A 364 -23.76 22.61 2.84
N LEU A 365 -24.97 23.13 2.62
CA LEU A 365 -25.20 24.58 2.61
C LEU A 365 -25.25 25.14 4.05
N PRO A 366 -24.90 26.43 4.28
CA PRO A 366 -24.92 27.03 5.62
C PRO A 366 -26.28 26.93 6.32
N GLY A 367 -26.37 26.03 7.31
CA GLY A 367 -27.58 25.75 8.09
C GLY A 367 -28.31 24.45 7.73
N GLU A 368 -27.84 23.69 6.75
CA GLU A 368 -28.18 22.26 6.58
C GLU A 368 -27.45 21.41 7.64
N ARG A 369 -27.93 20.19 7.89
CA ARG A 369 -27.23 19.21 8.74
C ARG A 369 -26.47 18.20 7.87
N PRO A 370 -25.48 17.47 8.43
CA PRO A 370 -24.61 16.56 7.66
C PRO A 370 -25.31 15.54 6.77
N PHE A 371 -26.55 15.15 7.13
CA PHE A 371 -27.33 14.10 6.48
C PHE A 371 -28.62 14.60 5.80
N ASP A 372 -28.80 15.92 5.66
CA ASP A 372 -29.94 16.48 4.90
C ASP A 372 -29.73 16.40 3.37
N SER A 373 -28.50 16.15 2.93
CA SER A 373 -28.08 16.00 1.53
C SER A 373 -27.01 14.90 1.37
N PHE A 374 -26.77 14.44 0.13
CA PHE A 374 -25.72 13.44 -0.17
C PHE A 374 -24.31 14.03 0.00
N ARG A 375 -23.37 13.23 0.49
CA ARG A 375 -22.00 13.69 0.80
C ARG A 375 -21.19 14.01 -0.46
N PHE A 376 -20.48 15.13 -0.45
CA PHE A 376 -19.56 15.48 -1.54
C PHE A 376 -18.19 14.81 -1.36
N GLU A 377 -18.00 13.66 -2.01
CA GLU A 377 -16.77 12.85 -1.91
C GLU A 377 -15.61 13.44 -2.72
N LEU A 378 -14.79 14.27 -2.07
CA LEU A 378 -13.63 14.93 -2.65
C LEU A 378 -12.57 13.97 -3.20
N GLY A 379 -12.38 12.81 -2.58
CA GLY A 379 -11.44 11.79 -3.06
C GLY A 379 -11.79 11.35 -4.48
N TYR A 380 -13.03 10.91 -4.67
CA TYR A 380 -13.57 10.50 -5.96
C TYR A 380 -13.56 11.63 -7.01
N PHE A 381 -13.85 12.87 -6.60
CA PHE A 381 -13.72 14.05 -7.47
C PHE A 381 -12.27 14.28 -7.92
N GLY A 382 -11.28 14.01 -7.05
CA GLY A 382 -9.86 13.97 -7.39
C GLY A 382 -9.53 12.90 -8.43
N ILE A 383 -10.01 11.66 -8.23
CA ILE A 383 -9.82 10.54 -9.17
C ILE A 383 -10.30 10.91 -10.58
N GLY A 384 -11.43 11.62 -10.69
CA GLY A 384 -11.97 12.12 -11.96
C GLY A 384 -11.03 13.02 -12.77
N HIS A 385 -10.01 13.63 -12.15
CA HIS A 385 -9.00 14.44 -12.84
C HIS A 385 -7.92 13.60 -13.54
N ARG A 386 -7.78 12.29 -13.22
CA ARG A 386 -6.93 11.26 -13.89
C ARG A 386 -5.42 11.52 -13.96
N HIS A 387 -4.96 12.71 -13.58
CA HIS A 387 -3.56 13.13 -13.62
C HIS A 387 -3.09 13.75 -12.30
N ALA A 388 -3.97 13.86 -11.30
CA ALA A 388 -3.59 14.19 -9.93
C ALA A 388 -3.15 12.92 -9.21
N VAL A 389 -2.20 13.04 -8.28
CA VAL A 389 -2.05 12.06 -7.20
C VAL A 389 -3.18 12.32 -6.20
N VAL A 390 -3.85 11.29 -5.71
CA VAL A 390 -4.86 11.41 -4.65
C VAL A 390 -4.44 10.52 -3.49
N ALA A 391 -4.42 11.05 -2.28
CA ALA A 391 -4.12 10.34 -1.05
C ALA A 391 -5.15 10.74 0.01
N GLN A 392 -6.17 9.90 0.19
CA GLN A 392 -7.13 10.02 1.29
C GLN A 392 -6.64 9.11 2.41
N THR A 393 -6.25 9.70 3.55
CA THR A 393 -5.62 8.95 4.66
C THR A 393 -6.08 9.46 6.01
N SER A 394 -5.91 8.64 7.05
CA SER A 394 -6.06 9.03 8.44
C SER A 394 -4.70 9.42 9.02
N ALA A 395 -4.64 10.49 9.82
CA ALA A 395 -3.42 10.90 10.50
C ALA A 395 -2.93 9.86 11.54
N ALA A 396 -3.83 9.00 12.02
CA ALA A 396 -3.49 7.89 12.93
C ALA A 396 -2.58 6.83 12.27
N HIS A 397 -2.60 6.72 10.94
CA HIS A 397 -1.84 5.76 10.15
C HIS A 397 -0.65 6.46 9.48
N TYR A 398 0.45 6.58 10.22
CA TYR A 398 1.61 7.38 9.80
C TYR A 398 2.33 6.83 8.56
N GLU A 399 2.31 5.51 8.35
CA GLU A 399 2.94 4.82 7.20
C GLU A 399 2.18 5.12 5.91
N ASP A 400 0.85 4.95 5.93
CA ASP A 400 -0.08 5.29 4.84
C ASP A 400 0.04 6.77 4.44
N LEU A 401 0.12 7.64 5.45
CA LEU A 401 0.27 9.09 5.29
C LEU A 401 1.62 9.46 4.64
N LEU A 402 2.73 8.88 5.11
CA LEU A 402 4.06 9.06 4.51
C LEU A 402 4.11 8.49 3.09
N SER A 403 3.52 7.30 2.86
CA SER A 403 3.41 6.67 1.53
C SER A 403 2.66 7.57 0.53
N GLY A 404 1.54 8.17 0.96
CA GLY A 404 0.81 9.17 0.18
C GLY A 404 1.63 10.41 -0.15
N PHE A 405 2.40 10.94 0.80
CA PHE A 405 3.30 12.07 0.56
C PHE A 405 4.45 11.71 -0.40
N LEU A 406 5.14 10.59 -0.19
CA LEU A 406 6.24 10.16 -1.08
C LEU A 406 5.73 9.94 -2.52
N THR A 407 4.56 9.32 -2.67
CA THR A 407 3.90 9.14 -3.97
C THR A 407 3.69 10.49 -4.69
N ALA A 408 3.23 11.52 -3.99
CA ALA A 408 3.08 12.86 -4.56
C ALA A 408 4.42 13.53 -4.89
N LEU A 409 5.44 13.39 -4.03
CA LEU A 409 6.75 14.03 -4.20
C LEU A 409 7.63 13.42 -5.28
N ASP A 410 7.46 12.12 -5.56
CA ASP A 410 8.16 11.45 -6.65
C ASP A 410 7.40 11.59 -7.99
N CYS A 411 6.08 11.86 -7.96
CA CYS A 411 5.30 12.21 -9.13
C CYS A 411 5.54 13.66 -9.58
N SER A 412 5.54 13.89 -10.90
CA SER A 412 5.73 15.25 -11.47
C SER A 412 4.43 16.07 -11.59
N ARG A 413 3.47 15.90 -10.66
CA ARG A 413 2.05 16.26 -10.82
C ARG A 413 1.43 16.83 -9.55
N ALA A 414 0.22 17.39 -9.65
CA ALA A 414 -0.50 17.92 -8.49
C ALA A 414 -0.95 16.81 -7.53
N GLY A 415 -0.58 16.90 -6.25
CA GLY A 415 -1.12 16.07 -5.18
C GLY A 415 -2.43 16.59 -4.59
N LEU A 416 -3.29 15.68 -4.15
CA LEU A 416 -4.47 15.92 -3.33
C LEU A 416 -4.40 15.03 -2.10
N HIS A 417 -4.13 15.62 -0.94
CA HIS A 417 -4.06 14.95 0.35
C HIS A 417 -5.31 15.32 1.16
N LEU A 418 -6.13 14.31 1.47
CA LEU A 418 -7.39 14.45 2.22
C LEU A 418 -7.21 13.77 3.57
N ILE A 419 -6.99 14.57 4.62
CA ILE A 419 -6.56 14.08 5.93
C ILE A 419 -7.68 14.25 6.96
N ASP A 420 -8.15 13.16 7.55
CA ASP A 420 -8.85 13.20 8.85
C ASP A 420 -7.81 13.06 9.96
N ASN A 421 -7.96 13.84 11.03
CA ASN A 421 -7.07 13.83 12.20
C ASN A 421 -7.81 13.61 13.53
N GLY A 422 -9.12 13.31 13.48
CA GLY A 422 -9.99 13.12 14.65
C GLY A 422 -10.15 14.34 15.56
N ALA A 423 -9.56 15.49 15.23
CA ALA A 423 -9.42 16.64 16.12
C ALA A 423 -10.74 17.43 16.24
N ARG A 424 -11.42 17.28 17.37
CA ARG A 424 -12.71 17.92 17.63
C ARG A 424 -12.56 19.37 18.08
N VAL A 425 -12.60 20.28 17.11
CA VAL A 425 -12.46 21.74 17.27
C VAL A 425 -13.34 22.35 18.39
N GLN A 426 -14.43 21.70 18.82
CA GLN A 426 -15.44 22.27 19.72
C GLN A 426 -15.52 21.64 21.13
N THR A 427 -14.91 20.47 21.39
CA THR A 427 -15.08 19.77 22.69
C THR A 427 -13.90 19.98 23.64
N LYS A 428 -14.12 20.72 24.74
CA LYS A 428 -13.12 20.96 25.82
C LYS A 428 -12.63 19.73 26.58
N SER A 429 -13.35 18.61 26.44
CA SER A 429 -12.98 17.30 26.96
C SER A 429 -13.62 16.29 26.01
N PRO A 430 -12.89 15.72 25.04
CA PRO A 430 -13.44 14.74 24.12
C PRO A 430 -13.71 13.41 24.87
N LEU A 431 -14.58 12.56 24.31
CA LEU A 431 -14.95 11.26 24.91
C LEU A 431 -13.91 10.15 24.70
N LEU A 432 -13.01 10.37 23.74
CA LEU A 432 -11.90 9.51 23.33
C LEU A 432 -10.79 10.42 22.81
N ASP A 433 -9.56 9.92 22.74
CA ASP A 433 -8.45 10.62 22.10
C ASP A 433 -8.68 10.84 20.59
N ALA A 434 -8.09 11.90 20.03
CA ALA A 434 -8.20 12.22 18.62
C ALA A 434 -7.60 11.11 17.72
N TRP A 435 -6.58 10.38 18.17
CA TRP A 435 -6.04 9.21 17.46
C TRP A 435 -7.10 8.13 17.30
N VAL A 436 -7.81 7.75 18.38
CA VAL A 436 -8.86 6.72 18.35
C VAL A 436 -10.01 7.14 17.43
N VAL A 437 -10.37 8.43 17.42
CA VAL A 437 -11.41 8.96 16.52
C VAL A 437 -10.97 8.90 15.06
N ALA A 438 -9.69 9.17 14.76
CA ALA A 438 -9.14 9.11 13.42
C ALA A 438 -8.97 7.66 12.91
N SER A 439 -8.68 6.69 13.78
CA SER A 439 -8.67 5.26 13.44
C SER A 439 -10.10 4.74 13.19
N ALA A 440 -11.04 5.07 14.06
CA ALA A 440 -12.45 4.69 13.91
C ALA A 440 -13.08 5.26 12.62
N ALA A 441 -12.59 6.40 12.10
CA ALA A 441 -13.04 6.95 10.82
C ALA A 441 -12.65 6.07 9.61
N LEU A 442 -11.52 5.35 9.69
CA LEU A 442 -11.07 4.39 8.66
C LEU A 442 -11.89 3.10 8.71
N GLU A 443 -11.99 2.48 9.89
CA GLU A 443 -12.74 1.23 10.11
C GLU A 443 -14.21 1.37 9.67
N SER A 444 -14.89 2.41 10.13
CA SER A 444 -16.32 2.67 9.84
C SER A 444 -16.63 3.12 8.41
N ARG A 445 -15.66 3.05 7.49
CA ARG A 445 -15.73 3.55 6.11
C ARG A 445 -16.16 5.03 6.00
N ALA A 446 -15.98 5.83 7.06
CA ALA A 446 -16.31 7.26 7.07
C ALA A 446 -15.29 8.08 6.24
N HIS A 447 -14.02 7.68 6.33
CA HIS A 447 -12.90 8.22 5.58
C HIS A 447 -11.93 7.06 5.24
N PRO A 448 -12.32 6.19 4.28
CA PRO A 448 -11.49 5.04 3.89
C PRO A 448 -10.15 5.49 3.31
N PHE A 449 -9.12 4.65 3.44
CA PHE A 449 -7.81 4.91 2.85
C PHE A 449 -7.88 4.71 1.32
N ILE A 450 -7.33 5.67 0.56
CA ILE A 450 -7.28 5.62 -0.91
C ILE A 450 -5.97 6.26 -1.37
N VAL A 451 -5.14 5.56 -2.13
CA VAL A 451 -4.01 6.16 -2.86
C VAL A 451 -4.18 5.94 -4.36
N VAL A 452 -4.04 7.01 -5.15
CA VAL A 452 -4.03 6.97 -6.61
C VAL A 452 -2.74 7.56 -7.12
N ASN A 453 -1.89 6.71 -7.70
CA ASN A 453 -0.69 7.09 -8.43
C ASN A 453 -0.99 7.06 -9.94
N PRO A 454 -1.13 8.21 -10.63
CA PRO A 454 -1.45 8.25 -12.05
C PRO A 454 -0.29 7.77 -12.95
N GLU A 455 0.93 7.65 -12.42
CA GLU A 455 2.14 7.23 -13.14
C GLU A 455 2.49 5.73 -12.93
N ALA A 456 1.78 5.00 -12.05
CA ALA A 456 2.05 3.59 -11.75
C ALA A 456 1.64 2.61 -12.88
N GLY A 457 0.73 3.01 -13.77
CA GLY A 457 0.33 2.23 -14.95
C GLY A 457 -0.71 2.95 -15.79
N ASP A 458 -1.48 2.20 -16.60
CA ASP A 458 -2.46 2.76 -17.54
C ASP A 458 -3.92 2.34 -17.28
N HIS A 459 -4.15 1.32 -16.46
CA HIS A 459 -5.48 0.89 -16.01
C HIS A 459 -5.82 1.47 -14.64
N ALA A 460 -7.05 1.22 -14.14
CA ALA A 460 -7.44 1.65 -12.79
C ALA A 460 -6.73 0.79 -11.72
N ALA A 461 -6.69 -0.53 -11.91
CA ALA A 461 -6.03 -1.47 -11.01
C ALA A 461 -4.53 -1.17 -10.80
N ASP A 462 -3.81 -0.75 -11.84
CA ASP A 462 -2.39 -0.36 -11.71
C ASP A 462 -2.20 0.93 -10.88
N ARG A 463 -3.20 1.82 -10.90
CA ARG A 463 -3.10 3.19 -10.38
C ARG A 463 -3.68 3.37 -8.98
N VAL A 464 -4.68 2.59 -8.60
CA VAL A 464 -5.49 2.79 -7.40
C VAL A 464 -5.19 1.68 -6.38
N SER A 465 -4.76 2.07 -5.18
CA SER A 465 -4.51 1.19 -4.05
C SER A 465 -5.40 1.53 -2.86
N PHE A 466 -5.82 0.48 -2.16
CA PHE A 466 -6.61 0.53 -0.92
C PHE A 466 -5.92 -0.25 0.21
N THR A 467 -4.69 -0.72 0.00
CA THR A 467 -3.87 -1.45 0.97
C THR A 467 -3.57 -0.55 2.17
N GLY A 468 -4.25 -0.80 3.29
CA GLY A 468 -4.29 0.08 4.46
C GLY A 468 -5.68 0.10 5.12
N ASN A 469 -6.75 -0.18 4.36
CA ASN A 469 -8.09 -0.41 4.95
C ASN A 469 -8.14 -1.79 5.64
N PRO A 470 -8.75 -1.91 6.84
CA PRO A 470 -9.00 -3.20 7.49
C PRO A 470 -10.11 -3.98 6.78
N GLN A 471 -9.96 -5.30 6.69
CA GLN A 471 -10.90 -6.25 6.06
C GLN A 471 -11.45 -5.69 4.70
N PRO A 472 -10.59 -5.38 3.72
CA PRO A 472 -10.96 -4.61 2.53
C PRO A 472 -11.91 -5.35 1.57
N GLU A 473 -11.94 -6.68 1.63
CA GLU A 473 -12.90 -7.55 0.97
C GLU A 473 -14.33 -7.52 1.57
N SER A 474 -14.50 -6.96 2.77
CA SER A 474 -15.78 -6.93 3.50
C SER A 474 -16.49 -5.57 3.41
N ASP A 475 -17.82 -5.54 3.55
CA ASP A 475 -18.61 -4.30 3.63
C ASP A 475 -18.12 -3.42 4.79
N TRP A 476 -17.99 -4.03 5.96
CA TRP A 476 -17.53 -3.46 7.22
C TRP A 476 -16.51 -4.40 7.85
N PRO A 477 -15.54 -3.92 8.64
CA PRO A 477 -14.72 -4.78 9.47
C PRO A 477 -15.54 -5.33 10.65
N THR A 478 -15.36 -6.61 10.96
CA THR A 478 -16.05 -7.32 12.04
C THR A 478 -15.04 -7.83 13.06
N GLU A 479 -15.30 -7.53 14.34
CA GLU A 479 -14.42 -7.88 15.47
C GLU A 479 -15.21 -8.61 16.58
N THR A 480 -14.60 -9.60 17.21
CA THR A 480 -15.23 -10.39 18.28
C THR A 480 -15.21 -9.64 19.62
N PHE A 481 -16.40 -9.38 20.18
CA PHE A 481 -16.61 -8.61 21.40
C PHE A 481 -16.98 -9.51 22.59
N SER A 482 -16.03 -9.68 23.52
CA SER A 482 -16.24 -10.43 24.76
C SER A 482 -16.85 -9.53 25.86
N TYR A 483 -17.96 -9.97 26.47
CA TYR A 483 -18.69 -9.25 27.51
C TYR A 483 -19.12 -10.19 28.66
N ARG A 484 -19.62 -9.63 29.77
CA ARG A 484 -20.23 -10.43 30.85
C ARG A 484 -21.74 -10.44 30.72
N ASN A 485 -22.34 -11.63 30.72
CA ASN A 485 -23.79 -11.80 30.70
C ASN A 485 -24.42 -11.51 32.08
N THR A 486 -25.75 -11.52 32.16
CA THR A 486 -26.51 -11.29 33.41
C THR A 486 -26.30 -12.37 34.48
N GLU A 487 -25.69 -13.50 34.14
CA GLU A 487 -25.38 -14.61 35.04
C GLU A 487 -23.92 -14.56 35.53
N GLY A 488 -23.11 -13.64 34.99
CA GLY A 488 -21.72 -13.38 35.35
C GLY A 488 -20.69 -14.11 34.50
N GLU A 489 -21.12 -14.93 33.55
CA GLU A 489 -20.27 -15.67 32.62
C GLU A 489 -19.73 -14.76 31.51
N VAL A 490 -18.58 -15.12 30.94
CA VAL A 490 -18.05 -14.44 29.74
C VAL A 490 -18.77 -15.02 28.53
N ALA A 491 -19.38 -14.15 27.73
CA ALA A 491 -20.00 -14.46 26.46
C ALA A 491 -19.36 -13.60 25.37
N GLU A 492 -19.43 -14.04 24.12
CA GLU A 492 -18.79 -13.37 22.98
C GLU A 492 -19.82 -13.20 21.86
N MET A 493 -19.72 -12.10 21.12
CA MET A 493 -20.52 -11.84 19.92
C MET A 493 -19.67 -11.09 18.90
N ASP A 494 -19.82 -11.40 17.62
CA ASP A 494 -19.14 -10.66 16.56
C ASP A 494 -19.90 -9.38 16.22
N LEU A 495 -19.16 -8.26 16.10
CA LEU A 495 -19.72 -6.93 15.84
C LEU A 495 -19.05 -6.29 14.63
N ALA A 496 -19.82 -6.03 13.59
CA ALA A 496 -19.42 -5.17 12.48
C ALA A 496 -19.36 -3.69 12.92
N PHE A 497 -18.24 -3.01 12.72
CA PHE A 497 -18.09 -1.59 13.07
C PHE A 497 -18.52 -0.68 11.93
N THR A 498 -19.67 -0.02 12.08
CA THR A 498 -20.32 0.72 10.98
C THR A 498 -20.21 2.24 11.10
N PHE A 499 -20.61 2.97 10.06
CA PHE A 499 -20.74 4.42 10.11
C PHE A 499 -21.70 4.92 11.22
N ALA A 500 -22.66 4.10 11.67
CA ALA A 500 -23.52 4.45 12.81
C ALA A 500 -22.74 4.41 14.13
N ASP A 501 -21.81 3.47 14.29
CA ASP A 501 -20.97 3.34 15.48
C ASP A 501 -19.98 4.50 15.58
N TYR A 502 -19.30 4.84 14.47
CA TYR A 502 -18.50 6.06 14.40
C TYR A 502 -19.32 7.32 14.64
N SER A 503 -20.55 7.41 14.11
CA SER A 503 -21.44 8.55 14.37
C SER A 503 -21.82 8.70 15.86
N LEU A 504 -21.85 7.61 16.63
CA LEU A 504 -22.09 7.67 18.09
C LEU A 504 -20.91 8.30 18.84
N LEU A 505 -19.71 8.34 18.27
CA LEU A 505 -18.58 9.04 18.85
C LEU A 505 -18.78 10.57 18.86
N ILE A 506 -19.56 11.11 17.91
CA ILE A 506 -19.70 12.54 17.64
C ILE A 506 -20.89 13.13 18.44
N PRO A 507 -20.67 13.99 19.46
CA PRO A 507 -21.74 14.50 20.33
C PRO A 507 -22.87 15.23 19.59
N GLU A 508 -22.53 15.91 18.50
CA GLU A 508 -23.44 16.66 17.64
C GLU A 508 -24.45 15.72 16.93
N LEU A 509 -24.07 14.46 16.72
CA LEU A 509 -24.92 13.43 16.09
C LEU A 509 -25.73 12.61 17.09
N HIS A 510 -25.60 12.86 18.41
CA HIS A 510 -26.37 12.14 19.43
C HIS A 510 -27.89 12.32 19.30
N GLU A 511 -28.36 13.34 18.56
CA GLU A 511 -29.80 13.49 18.27
C GLU A 511 -30.40 12.32 17.46
N TYR A 512 -29.57 11.57 16.73
CA TYR A 512 -29.99 10.46 15.84
C TYR A 512 -30.14 9.10 16.55
N PHE A 513 -29.83 8.98 17.84
CA PHE A 513 -29.88 7.72 18.60
C PHE A 513 -30.94 7.73 19.71
N ARG A 514 -31.61 6.60 19.96
CA ARG A 514 -32.54 6.45 21.10
C ARG A 514 -32.31 5.13 21.82
N MET A 515 -32.17 5.17 23.15
CA MET A 515 -31.96 3.99 23.98
C MET A 515 -33.16 3.03 23.92
N VAL A 516 -32.90 1.75 23.70
CA VAL A 516 -33.90 0.67 23.81
C VAL A 516 -34.17 0.43 25.32
N PRO A 517 -35.42 0.52 25.81
CA PRO A 517 -35.71 0.26 27.22
C PRO A 517 -35.44 -1.20 27.63
N ASP A 518 -35.05 -1.39 28.89
CA ASP A 518 -34.82 -2.70 29.50
C ASP A 518 -36.05 -3.63 29.36
N GLY A 519 -35.80 -4.90 29.09
CA GLY A 519 -36.86 -5.89 28.84
C GLY A 519 -37.54 -5.76 27.45
N CYS A 520 -37.18 -4.79 26.62
CA CYS A 520 -37.59 -4.76 25.23
C CYS A 520 -36.71 -5.70 24.39
N HIS A 521 -37.25 -6.87 24.04
CA HIS A 521 -36.63 -7.85 23.15
C HIS A 521 -37.64 -8.22 22.06
N SER A 522 -37.25 -8.05 20.80
CA SER A 522 -37.98 -8.55 19.63
C SER A 522 -36.96 -8.98 18.58
N GLU A 523 -37.32 -9.96 17.75
CA GLU A 523 -36.56 -10.40 16.59
C GLU A 523 -36.47 -9.29 15.51
N ASP A 524 -37.34 -8.28 15.56
CA ASP A 524 -37.28 -7.09 14.71
C ASP A 524 -36.06 -6.18 15.00
N LEU A 525 -35.39 -6.32 16.15
CA LEU A 525 -34.22 -5.53 16.53
C LEU A 525 -32.94 -6.14 15.96
N VAL A 526 -32.42 -5.54 14.88
CA VAL A 526 -31.32 -6.09 14.06
C VAL A 526 -30.10 -5.18 14.03
N SER A 527 -28.91 -5.71 13.74
CA SER A 527 -27.71 -4.88 13.55
C SER A 527 -27.85 -3.93 12.36
N VAL A 528 -27.09 -2.83 12.37
CA VAL A 528 -27.04 -1.86 11.25
C VAL A 528 -26.60 -2.55 9.95
N GLU A 529 -25.58 -3.41 10.02
CA GLU A 529 -25.14 -4.26 8.90
C GLU A 529 -26.28 -5.12 8.35
N HIS A 530 -26.92 -5.94 9.18
CA HIS A 530 -28.00 -6.84 8.74
C HIS A 530 -29.15 -6.05 8.11
N TYR A 531 -29.54 -4.93 8.73
CA TYR A 531 -30.54 -4.02 8.17
C TYR A 531 -30.15 -3.46 6.80
N LEU A 532 -28.85 -3.23 6.54
CA LEU A 532 -28.35 -2.78 5.24
C LEU A 532 -28.33 -3.91 4.21
N ASN A 533 -28.17 -5.17 4.59
CA ASN A 533 -28.21 -6.30 3.64
C ASN A 533 -29.60 -6.98 3.51
N LEU A 534 -30.64 -6.48 4.21
CA LEU A 534 -32.04 -6.91 4.00
C LEU A 534 -32.64 -6.41 2.66
N PRO A 535 -33.49 -7.24 1.99
CA PRO A 535 -34.27 -6.82 0.83
C PRO A 535 -35.41 -5.85 1.23
N ALA A 536 -35.79 -4.97 0.30
CA ALA A 536 -36.68 -3.83 0.56
C ALA A 536 -38.00 -4.18 1.28
N ASP A 537 -38.63 -5.30 0.93
CA ASP A 537 -39.93 -5.72 1.50
C ASP A 537 -39.85 -6.11 2.99
N SER A 538 -38.66 -6.43 3.51
CA SER A 538 -38.42 -6.75 4.92
C SER A 538 -38.12 -5.52 5.78
N ILE A 539 -37.58 -4.45 5.17
CA ILE A 539 -37.04 -3.27 5.87
C ILE A 539 -38.10 -2.56 6.74
N ASP A 540 -39.36 -2.52 6.31
CA ASP A 540 -40.46 -1.83 7.00
C ASP A 540 -40.87 -2.46 8.35
N ARG A 541 -40.34 -3.63 8.70
CA ARG A 541 -40.58 -4.28 10.01
C ARG A 541 -39.42 -4.12 10.99
N CYS A 542 -38.20 -4.12 10.48
CA CYS A 542 -37.00 -4.14 11.29
C CYS A 542 -36.64 -2.76 11.86
N VAL A 543 -35.98 -2.76 13.02
CA VAL A 543 -35.51 -1.57 13.74
C VAL A 543 -34.00 -1.73 13.95
N PRO A 544 -33.16 -0.91 13.28
CA PRO A 544 -31.71 -1.08 13.36
C PRO A 544 -31.15 -0.54 14.69
N ILE A 545 -30.25 -1.30 15.28
CA ILE A 545 -29.57 -0.99 16.54
C ILE A 545 -28.05 -1.04 16.42
N VAL A 546 -27.38 -0.23 17.22
CA VAL A 546 -25.96 -0.36 17.58
C VAL A 546 -25.82 -0.74 19.06
N TRP A 547 -24.72 -1.40 19.41
CA TRP A 547 -24.37 -1.74 20.79
C TRP A 547 -23.45 -0.68 21.39
N ALA A 548 -23.77 -0.21 22.60
CA ALA A 548 -23.07 0.91 23.22
C ALA A 548 -22.91 0.73 24.73
N VAL A 549 -21.78 1.17 25.29
CA VAL A 549 -21.48 1.08 26.73
C VAL A 549 -21.56 2.46 27.41
N ASP A 550 -22.09 2.53 28.63
CA ASP A 550 -22.20 3.76 29.42
C ASP A 550 -20.87 4.21 30.05
N ALA A 551 -20.83 4.86 31.22
CA ALA A 551 -19.56 5.20 31.90
C ALA A 551 -19.24 4.19 33.03
N GLU A 552 -20.17 3.28 33.29
CA GLU A 552 -20.20 2.33 34.39
C GLU A 552 -19.83 0.90 33.93
N GLY A 553 -19.68 0.70 32.61
CA GLY A 553 -19.37 -0.59 31.98
C GLY A 553 -20.60 -1.41 31.61
N THR A 554 -21.80 -0.82 31.63
CA THR A 554 -23.05 -1.52 31.26
C THR A 554 -23.28 -1.48 29.76
N LEU A 555 -23.63 -2.62 29.18
CA LEU A 555 -23.96 -2.76 27.75
C LEU A 555 -25.43 -2.40 27.47
N HIS A 556 -25.66 -1.47 26.55
CA HIS A 556 -26.97 -0.96 26.11
C HIS A 556 -27.16 -1.15 24.59
N ARG A 557 -28.42 -1.10 24.14
CA ARG A 557 -28.79 -1.06 22.72
C ARG A 557 -29.36 0.32 22.37
N LEU A 558 -28.88 0.92 21.27
CA LEU A 558 -29.37 2.21 20.78
C LEU A 558 -29.99 2.04 19.39
N VAL A 559 -31.26 2.43 19.24
CA VAL A 559 -31.95 2.52 17.95
C VAL A 559 -31.35 3.65 17.12
N VAL A 560 -31.03 3.36 15.86
CA VAL A 560 -30.50 4.31 14.88
C VAL A 560 -31.64 4.95 14.08
N SER A 561 -31.63 6.27 13.93
CA SER A 561 -32.66 6.96 13.14
C SER A 561 -32.59 6.62 11.64
N ARG A 562 -33.75 6.68 10.96
CA ARG A 562 -33.84 6.50 9.49
C ARG A 562 -32.94 7.43 8.68
N ILE A 563 -32.64 8.64 9.19
CA ILE A 563 -31.76 9.60 8.49
C ILE A 563 -30.31 9.09 8.54
N LEU A 564 -29.81 8.72 9.72
CA LEU A 564 -28.47 8.15 9.87
C LEU A 564 -28.34 6.80 9.11
N MET A 565 -29.39 5.98 9.06
CA MET A 565 -29.39 4.77 8.23
C MET A 565 -29.23 5.04 6.72
N LEU A 566 -29.78 6.15 6.22
CA LEU A 566 -29.55 6.57 4.83
C LEU A 566 -28.10 7.04 4.61
N ALA A 567 -27.49 7.71 5.59
CA ALA A 567 -26.07 8.06 5.54
C ALA A 567 -25.14 6.84 5.64
N CYS A 568 -25.52 5.82 6.41
CA CYS A 568 -24.79 4.53 6.44
C CYS A 568 -24.88 3.80 5.10
N ARG A 569 -26.06 3.81 4.44
CA ARG A 569 -26.23 3.31 3.07
C ARG A 569 -25.37 4.09 2.07
N ASP A 570 -25.28 5.40 2.22
CA ASP A 570 -24.46 6.27 1.36
C ASP A 570 -22.96 5.93 1.47
N ARG A 571 -22.42 5.82 2.70
CA ARG A 571 -21.02 5.36 2.91
C ARG A 571 -20.80 3.95 2.36
N LEU A 572 -21.74 3.02 2.56
CA LEU A 572 -21.63 1.66 2.03
C LEU A 572 -21.61 1.61 0.49
N ASN A 573 -22.47 2.39 -0.16
CA ASN A 573 -22.47 2.51 -1.63
C ASN A 573 -21.16 3.13 -2.13
N TYR A 574 -20.62 4.13 -1.43
CA TYR A 574 -19.32 4.71 -1.74
C TYR A 574 -18.19 3.68 -1.57
N TRP A 575 -18.17 2.94 -0.46
CA TRP A 575 -17.19 1.87 -0.21
C TRP A 575 -17.19 0.81 -1.31
N ARG A 576 -18.37 0.30 -1.72
CA ARG A 576 -18.48 -0.65 -2.84
C ARG A 576 -18.02 -0.06 -4.17
N THR A 577 -18.26 1.24 -4.42
CA THR A 577 -17.73 1.96 -5.59
C THR A 577 -16.18 2.02 -5.59
N LEU A 578 -15.57 2.12 -4.40
CA LEU A 578 -14.11 2.07 -4.23
C LEU A 578 -13.57 0.65 -4.41
N GLN A 579 -14.22 -0.37 -3.85
CA GLN A 579 -13.89 -1.78 -4.09
C GLN A 579 -13.93 -2.12 -5.58
N GLU A 580 -14.98 -1.74 -6.31
CA GLU A 580 -15.07 -1.95 -7.78
C GLU A 580 -13.87 -1.34 -8.53
N LEU A 581 -13.40 -0.15 -8.12
CA LEU A 581 -12.21 0.50 -8.68
C LEU A 581 -10.89 -0.21 -8.33
N ALA A 582 -10.84 -0.89 -7.19
CA ALA A 582 -9.72 -1.75 -6.78
C ALA A 582 -9.64 -3.06 -7.57
N GLY A 583 -10.76 -3.48 -8.18
CA GLY A 583 -10.96 -4.85 -8.65
C GLY A 583 -11.50 -5.80 -7.57
N ILE A 584 -11.73 -5.32 -6.35
CA ILE A 584 -12.35 -6.07 -5.24
C ILE A 584 -13.87 -6.09 -5.44
N GLN A 585 -14.53 -7.24 -5.21
CA GLN A 585 -15.99 -7.42 -5.45
C GLN A 585 -16.50 -6.82 -6.78
N ASN A 586 -15.70 -6.90 -7.86
CA ASN A 586 -16.04 -6.22 -9.10
C ASN A 586 -17.17 -6.95 -9.83
N ARG A 587 -18.39 -6.38 -9.83
CA ARG A 587 -19.59 -7.04 -10.38
C ARG A 587 -19.49 -7.41 -11.88
N TYR A 588 -18.63 -6.76 -12.66
CA TYR A 588 -18.39 -7.15 -14.05
C TYR A 588 -17.56 -8.44 -14.17
N ILE A 589 -16.63 -8.67 -13.24
CA ILE A 589 -15.87 -9.92 -13.14
C ILE A 589 -16.80 -11.03 -12.64
N GLU A 590 -17.61 -10.77 -11.60
CA GLU A 590 -18.60 -11.74 -11.12
C GLU A 590 -19.56 -12.18 -12.22
N LEU A 591 -20.15 -11.23 -12.97
CA LEU A 591 -21.03 -11.53 -14.10
C LEU A 591 -20.33 -12.31 -15.23
N ALA A 592 -19.04 -12.09 -15.44
CA ALA A 592 -18.26 -12.85 -16.41
C ALA A 592 -18.00 -14.29 -15.93
N VAL A 593 -17.71 -14.51 -14.65
CA VAL A 593 -17.52 -15.83 -14.03
C VAL A 593 -18.85 -16.60 -13.93
N GLU A 594 -19.93 -15.92 -13.54
CA GLU A 594 -21.30 -16.44 -13.50
C GLU A 594 -21.71 -16.95 -14.89
N LYS A 595 -21.55 -16.10 -15.92
CA LYS A 595 -21.82 -16.48 -17.32
C LYS A 595 -20.89 -17.58 -17.86
N ALA A 596 -19.60 -17.58 -17.49
CA ALA A 596 -18.67 -18.63 -17.93
C ALA A 596 -19.10 -20.00 -17.38
N ARG A 597 -19.47 -20.06 -16.09
CA ARG A 597 -20.01 -21.26 -15.43
C ARG A 597 -21.35 -21.71 -16.02
N GLU A 598 -22.21 -20.78 -16.44
CA GLU A 598 -23.44 -21.13 -17.18
C GLU A 598 -23.12 -21.76 -18.55
N GLU A 599 -22.16 -21.22 -19.30
CA GLU A 599 -21.76 -21.75 -20.61
C GLU A 599 -21.04 -23.10 -20.51
N GLU A 600 -20.21 -23.28 -19.49
CA GLU A 600 -19.56 -24.53 -19.07
C GLU A 600 -20.60 -25.60 -18.73
N GLN A 601 -21.52 -25.33 -17.79
CA GLN A 601 -22.59 -26.26 -17.39
C GLN A 601 -23.53 -26.65 -18.55
N LEU A 602 -23.73 -25.77 -19.52
CA LEU A 602 -24.50 -26.07 -20.73
C LEU A 602 -23.73 -26.95 -21.73
N ALA A 603 -22.41 -26.80 -21.84
CA ALA A 603 -21.57 -27.71 -22.61
C ALA A 603 -21.53 -29.11 -21.97
N ASP A 604 -21.31 -29.15 -20.66
CA ASP A 604 -21.37 -30.33 -19.79
C ASP A 604 -22.67 -31.13 -19.99
N ALA A 605 -23.82 -30.43 -19.95
CA ALA A 605 -25.13 -31.04 -20.15
C ALA A 605 -25.32 -31.57 -21.58
N ALA A 606 -24.82 -30.86 -22.59
CA ALA A 606 -24.88 -31.28 -23.98
C ALA A 606 -23.99 -32.51 -24.26
N GLN A 607 -22.77 -32.55 -23.73
CA GLN A 607 -21.86 -33.69 -23.85
C GLN A 607 -22.41 -34.93 -23.12
N ARG A 608 -22.93 -34.76 -21.89
CA ARG A 608 -23.63 -35.84 -21.17
C ARG A 608 -24.86 -36.34 -21.92
N GLN A 609 -25.63 -35.47 -22.59
CA GLN A 609 -26.74 -35.90 -23.44
C GLN A 609 -26.23 -36.67 -24.67
N GLN A 610 -25.20 -36.18 -25.37
CA GLN A 610 -24.64 -36.86 -26.54
C GLN A 610 -24.12 -38.27 -26.18
N LEU A 611 -23.34 -38.40 -25.10
CA LEU A 611 -22.85 -39.69 -24.62
C LEU A 611 -24.00 -40.64 -24.20
N GLN A 612 -25.10 -40.12 -23.65
CA GLN A 612 -26.29 -40.92 -23.37
C GLN A 612 -27.04 -41.37 -24.64
N GLU A 613 -27.08 -40.53 -25.68
CA GLU A 613 -27.67 -40.88 -26.97
C GLU A 613 -26.82 -41.94 -27.69
N GLU A 614 -25.49 -41.74 -27.76
CA GLU A 614 -24.52 -42.68 -28.34
C GLU A 614 -24.54 -44.03 -27.60
N HIS A 615 -24.44 -44.05 -26.27
CA HIS A 615 -24.51 -45.28 -25.48
C HIS A 615 -25.87 -46.00 -25.63
N ASN A 616 -26.97 -45.26 -25.80
CA ASN A 616 -28.28 -45.87 -26.06
C ASN A 616 -28.37 -46.46 -27.47
N GLU A 617 -27.74 -45.87 -28.49
CA GLU A 617 -27.59 -46.49 -29.81
C GLU A 617 -26.72 -47.76 -29.75
N GLU A 618 -25.61 -47.76 -29.01
CA GLU A 618 -24.82 -48.97 -28.74
C GLU A 618 -25.67 -50.06 -28.07
N LEU A 619 -26.43 -49.72 -27.02
CA LEU A 619 -27.34 -50.66 -26.36
C LEU A 619 -28.42 -51.19 -27.32
N GLU A 620 -28.97 -50.39 -28.23
CA GLU A 620 -29.92 -50.89 -29.24
C GLU A 620 -29.24 -51.83 -30.26
N THR A 621 -28.03 -51.52 -30.74
CA THR A 621 -27.29 -52.41 -31.65
C THR A 621 -26.96 -53.75 -30.99
N VAL A 622 -26.35 -53.74 -29.79
CA VAL A 622 -26.02 -54.95 -29.02
C VAL A 622 -27.27 -55.78 -28.71
N ARG A 623 -28.40 -55.14 -28.36
CA ARG A 623 -29.68 -55.83 -28.16
C ARG A 623 -30.21 -56.45 -29.46
N SER A 624 -30.02 -55.82 -30.61
CA SER A 624 -30.42 -56.35 -31.92
C SER A 624 -29.58 -57.56 -32.34
N GLU A 625 -28.26 -57.52 -32.12
CA GLU A 625 -27.34 -58.63 -32.39
C GLU A 625 -27.60 -59.80 -31.45
N THR A 626 -27.71 -59.53 -30.14
CA THR A 626 -28.01 -60.56 -29.13
C THR A 626 -29.37 -61.22 -29.40
N ALA A 627 -30.37 -60.48 -29.89
CA ALA A 627 -31.67 -61.04 -30.28
C ALA A 627 -31.58 -61.91 -31.55
N SER A 628 -30.73 -61.54 -32.51
CA SER A 628 -30.41 -62.35 -33.69
C SER A 628 -29.73 -63.67 -33.29
N ASP A 629 -28.70 -63.60 -32.45
CA ASP A 629 -27.93 -64.75 -31.98
C ASP A 629 -28.77 -65.69 -31.09
N ALA A 630 -29.61 -65.14 -30.21
CA ALA A 630 -30.56 -65.93 -29.42
C ALA A 630 -31.60 -66.65 -30.31
N MET A 631 -32.05 -66.02 -31.40
CA MET A 631 -32.88 -66.69 -32.41
C MET A 631 -32.10 -67.76 -33.18
N GLY A 632 -30.83 -67.54 -33.49
CA GLY A 632 -29.93 -68.54 -34.07
C GLY A 632 -29.78 -69.77 -33.17
N GLN A 633 -29.47 -69.57 -31.89
CA GLN A 633 -29.36 -70.64 -30.90
C GLN A 633 -30.68 -71.39 -30.68
N LEU A 634 -31.82 -70.68 -30.66
CA LEU A 634 -33.14 -71.32 -30.58
C LEU A 634 -33.45 -72.17 -31.82
N VAL A 635 -33.00 -71.75 -33.03
CA VAL A 635 -33.11 -72.56 -34.24
C VAL A 635 -32.22 -73.79 -34.15
N ASP A 636 -30.96 -73.68 -33.71
CA ASP A 636 -30.08 -74.85 -33.53
C ASP A 636 -30.64 -75.84 -32.51
N VAL A 637 -31.14 -75.38 -31.36
CA VAL A 637 -31.78 -76.23 -30.34
C VAL A 637 -33.05 -76.91 -30.87
N LEU A 638 -33.85 -76.23 -31.70
CA LEU A 638 -35.01 -76.83 -32.39
C LEU A 638 -34.61 -77.81 -33.50
N MET A 639 -33.41 -77.68 -34.06
CA MET A 639 -32.93 -78.52 -35.17
C MET A 639 -32.03 -79.69 -34.71
N GLY A 640 -31.54 -79.72 -33.46
CA GLY A 640 -30.84 -80.88 -32.92
C GLY A 640 -30.44 -80.82 -31.44
N GLY A 641 -31.33 -81.25 -30.52
CA GLY A 641 -31.00 -81.43 -29.10
C GLY A 641 -32.00 -82.29 -28.31
N ASP A 642 -31.63 -83.53 -28.00
CA ASP A 642 -32.46 -84.56 -27.34
C ASP A 642 -33.20 -84.10 -26.06
N LEU A 643 -34.53 -84.22 -26.05
CA LEU A 643 -35.44 -83.73 -25.00
C LEU A 643 -35.43 -84.57 -23.69
N ALA A 644 -34.56 -85.58 -23.59
CA ALA A 644 -34.67 -86.65 -22.60
C ALA A 644 -34.26 -86.28 -21.16
N SER A 645 -33.45 -85.24 -20.93
CA SER A 645 -32.78 -85.03 -19.63
C SER A 645 -33.56 -84.24 -18.57
N LEU A 646 -34.79 -83.79 -18.85
CA LEU A 646 -35.55 -82.85 -17.98
C LEU A 646 -36.80 -83.45 -17.30
N LEU A 647 -37.07 -84.76 -17.42
CA LEU A 647 -38.31 -85.39 -16.95
C LEU A 647 -38.11 -86.48 -15.87
N GLN A 648 -37.39 -86.12 -14.80
CA GLN A 648 -37.52 -86.70 -13.45
C GLN A 648 -36.76 -85.84 -12.43
N GLY A 649 -37.34 -85.35 -11.32
CA GLY A 649 -38.75 -85.44 -10.92
C GLY A 649 -38.96 -85.17 -9.42
N GLY A 650 -38.92 -83.90 -9.00
CA GLY A 650 -39.16 -83.49 -7.60
C GLY A 650 -39.55 -82.01 -7.53
N GLY A 651 -40.85 -81.71 -7.58
CA GLY A 651 -41.37 -80.36 -7.83
C GLY A 651 -41.36 -79.41 -6.62
N PRO A 652 -41.48 -78.08 -6.87
CA PRO A 652 -41.35 -77.05 -5.84
C PRO A 652 -42.66 -76.76 -5.08
N ALA A 653 -42.54 -76.12 -3.92
CA ALA A 653 -43.64 -75.41 -3.27
C ALA A 653 -43.64 -73.93 -3.72
N VAL A 654 -44.71 -73.51 -4.40
CA VAL A 654 -44.91 -72.12 -4.85
C VAL A 654 -45.90 -71.42 -3.92
N SER A 655 -45.54 -70.22 -3.45
CA SER A 655 -46.41 -69.34 -2.67
C SER A 655 -46.48 -67.96 -3.36
N THR A 656 -47.69 -67.53 -3.71
CA THR A 656 -48.00 -66.27 -4.41
C THR A 656 -49.26 -65.63 -3.78
N PRO A 657 -49.63 -64.36 -4.03
CA PRO A 657 -49.57 -63.37 -2.94
C PRO A 657 -50.96 -62.84 -2.52
N ALA A 658 -50.98 -61.96 -1.51
CA ALA A 658 -52.12 -61.12 -1.16
C ALA A 658 -51.84 -59.65 -1.54
N SER A 659 -52.90 -58.85 -1.72
CA SER A 659 -52.82 -57.50 -2.31
C SER A 659 -53.63 -56.47 -1.51
N ALA A 660 -53.25 -55.20 -1.68
CA ALA A 660 -54.00 -53.94 -1.50
C ALA A 660 -53.40 -52.93 -0.49
N ALA A 661 -53.32 -51.68 -0.95
CA ALA A 661 -53.12 -50.43 -0.20
C ALA A 661 -54.49 -49.97 0.41
N PRO A 662 -54.66 -48.82 1.13
CA PRO A 662 -53.87 -47.59 1.04
C PRO A 662 -53.63 -46.71 2.30
N ALA A 663 -52.77 -45.69 2.09
CA ALA A 663 -52.78 -44.33 2.67
C ALA A 663 -52.57 -44.07 4.19
N GLY A 664 -51.64 -43.14 4.49
CA GLY A 664 -51.83 -42.15 5.57
C GLY A 664 -50.61 -41.74 6.41
N THR A 665 -50.20 -40.47 6.28
CA THR A 665 -49.58 -39.58 7.30
C THR A 665 -48.26 -39.96 8.01
N GLU A 666 -47.24 -39.15 7.72
CA GLU A 666 -46.11 -38.66 8.57
C GLU A 666 -46.57 -38.08 9.95
N PRO A 667 -45.69 -37.80 10.96
CA PRO A 667 -44.31 -37.23 10.80
C PRO A 667 -43.17 -37.66 11.78
N VAL A 668 -41.91 -37.33 11.40
CA VAL A 668 -40.73 -36.79 12.17
C VAL A 668 -40.36 -37.45 13.53
N VAL A 669 -39.11 -37.85 13.85
CA VAL A 669 -37.85 -37.07 14.00
C VAL A 669 -36.54 -37.89 13.78
N GLU A 670 -35.46 -37.19 13.41
CA GLU A 670 -33.98 -37.41 13.53
C GLU A 670 -33.37 -38.74 14.09
N ALA A 671 -32.33 -39.28 13.42
CA ALA A 671 -30.91 -39.25 13.87
C ALA A 671 -29.96 -40.26 13.13
N GLU A 672 -28.87 -39.72 12.55
CA GLU A 672 -27.49 -40.23 12.26
C GLU A 672 -27.12 -41.72 11.95
N THR A 673 -26.30 -41.87 10.88
CA THR A 673 -25.19 -42.84 10.58
C THR A 673 -25.48 -44.38 10.57
N ASP A 674 -24.74 -45.27 9.85
CA ASP A 674 -23.45 -45.17 9.12
C ASP A 674 -23.32 -46.20 7.95
N ALA A 675 -22.31 -46.01 7.08
CA ALA A 675 -21.54 -46.98 6.27
C ALA A 675 -22.08 -47.78 5.03
N ALA A 676 -21.17 -47.89 4.03
CA ALA A 676 -20.94 -48.97 3.03
C ALA A 676 -21.73 -49.08 1.69
N GLU A 677 -21.04 -48.74 0.58
CA GLU A 677 -20.62 -49.53 -0.62
C GLU A 677 -21.34 -50.87 -1.02
N PRO A 678 -21.24 -51.37 -2.30
CA PRO A 678 -20.19 -51.11 -3.32
C PRO A 678 -20.63 -50.97 -4.81
N GLU A 679 -19.64 -50.73 -5.70
CA GLU A 679 -19.36 -51.28 -7.07
C GLU A 679 -20.49 -51.75 -8.05
N ALA A 680 -20.32 -51.72 -9.38
CA ALA A 680 -19.42 -51.05 -10.34
C ALA A 680 -19.83 -51.44 -11.80
N GLU A 681 -19.44 -50.66 -12.82
CA GLU A 681 -18.91 -51.08 -14.15
C GLU A 681 -18.87 -49.87 -15.13
N ALA A 682 -17.87 -49.82 -16.03
CA ALA A 682 -17.61 -48.73 -17.01
C ALA A 682 -17.28 -49.32 -18.40
N PRO A 683 -17.24 -48.53 -19.50
CA PRO A 683 -15.93 -47.96 -19.92
C PRO A 683 -15.93 -46.64 -20.76
N VAL A 684 -14.83 -45.87 -20.67
CA VAL A 684 -14.04 -45.18 -21.76
C VAL A 684 -14.79 -44.37 -22.84
N ALA A 685 -14.43 -43.12 -23.22
CA ALA A 685 -13.55 -42.01 -22.77
C ALA A 685 -14.00 -40.75 -23.60
N GLU A 686 -13.32 -39.63 -23.89
CA GLU A 686 -11.97 -39.03 -23.73
C GLU A 686 -12.21 -37.49 -23.61
N GLU A 687 -11.49 -36.59 -22.92
CA GLU A 687 -10.56 -36.65 -21.76
C GLU A 687 -10.31 -35.18 -21.28
N GLU A 688 -10.62 -34.81 -20.02
CA GLU A 688 -10.24 -33.55 -19.33
C GLU A 688 -9.83 -33.84 -17.87
N GLU A 689 -8.75 -33.21 -17.37
CA GLU A 689 -8.11 -33.58 -16.10
C GLU A 689 -8.64 -32.77 -14.89
N GLU A 690 -9.50 -33.39 -14.07
CA GLU A 690 -9.63 -32.99 -12.66
C GLU A 690 -8.31 -33.31 -11.94
N VAL A 691 -7.60 -32.30 -11.42
CA VAL A 691 -6.33 -32.48 -10.72
C VAL A 691 -6.57 -33.06 -9.32
N SER A 692 -6.66 -34.39 -9.22
CA SER A 692 -6.50 -35.10 -7.96
C SER A 692 -5.02 -35.21 -7.59
N PHE A 693 -4.66 -34.80 -6.37
CA PHE A 693 -3.29 -34.77 -5.86
C PHE A 693 -2.75 -36.18 -5.49
N ASP A 694 -3.30 -37.23 -6.10
CA ASP A 694 -2.97 -38.63 -5.82
C ASP A 694 -1.77 -39.12 -6.66
N ASP A 695 -1.56 -38.60 -7.86
CA ASP A 695 -0.42 -38.97 -8.72
C ASP A 695 0.78 -38.00 -8.54
N PRO A 696 2.03 -38.50 -8.61
CA PRO A 696 3.24 -37.69 -8.47
C PRO A 696 3.45 -36.73 -9.65
N TRP A 697 3.74 -35.46 -9.39
CA TRP A 697 3.91 -34.42 -10.39
C TRP A 697 5.07 -33.45 -10.09
N ILE A 698 5.36 -32.53 -11.01
CA ILE A 698 6.43 -31.52 -10.87
C ILE A 698 5.90 -30.16 -11.31
N ASP A 699 6.12 -29.16 -10.46
CA ASP A 699 5.90 -27.74 -10.75
C ASP A 699 6.98 -27.25 -11.73
N THR A 700 6.79 -27.67 -12.99
CA THR A 700 7.81 -27.65 -14.06
C THR A 700 8.29 -26.22 -14.35
N MET A 701 7.44 -25.22 -14.10
CA MET A 701 7.75 -23.79 -14.19
C MET A 701 8.78 -23.30 -13.15
N LEU A 702 8.83 -23.92 -11.95
CA LEU A 702 9.73 -23.55 -10.86
C LEU A 702 11.10 -24.26 -10.95
N CYS A 703 11.25 -25.23 -11.87
CA CYS A 703 12.45 -26.05 -11.97
C CYS A 703 13.72 -25.24 -12.30
N THR A 704 14.69 -25.25 -11.39
CA THR A 704 15.96 -24.51 -11.51
C THR A 704 17.06 -25.24 -12.29
N THR A 705 16.77 -26.42 -12.87
CA THR A 705 17.69 -27.21 -13.72
C THR A 705 18.99 -27.68 -13.01
N CYS A 706 18.87 -28.06 -11.74
CA CYS A 706 19.95 -28.43 -10.84
C CYS A 706 20.55 -29.84 -11.03
N ASP A 707 19.95 -30.68 -11.89
CA ASP A 707 20.26 -32.12 -12.09
C ASP A 707 20.05 -33.05 -10.87
N ASP A 708 19.72 -32.54 -9.67
CA ASP A 708 19.70 -33.33 -8.43
C ASP A 708 18.66 -34.47 -8.42
N CYS A 709 17.43 -34.25 -8.89
CA CYS A 709 16.42 -35.30 -9.00
C CYS A 709 16.85 -36.42 -9.98
N MET A 710 17.54 -36.06 -11.06
CA MET A 710 18.17 -37.02 -11.97
C MET A 710 19.41 -37.70 -11.36
N ALA A 711 20.00 -37.19 -10.27
CA ALA A 711 21.02 -37.94 -9.54
C ALA A 711 20.41 -39.11 -8.75
N ILE A 712 19.10 -39.05 -8.42
CA ILE A 712 18.32 -40.13 -7.80
C ILE A 712 17.92 -41.17 -8.85
N ASN A 713 16.99 -40.87 -9.76
CA ASN A 713 16.52 -41.84 -10.76
C ASN A 713 16.27 -41.21 -12.16
N LYS A 714 17.10 -41.63 -13.14
CA LYS A 714 17.08 -41.15 -14.55
C LYS A 714 16.09 -41.88 -15.47
N LEU A 715 15.25 -42.75 -14.91
CA LEU A 715 14.13 -43.39 -15.61
C LEU A 715 12.80 -42.72 -15.24
N VAL A 716 12.73 -42.16 -14.03
CA VAL A 716 11.61 -41.33 -13.55
C VAL A 716 11.75 -39.90 -14.05
N PHE A 717 12.88 -39.24 -13.75
CA PHE A 717 13.10 -37.82 -14.04
C PHE A 717 13.88 -37.62 -15.34
N VAL A 718 13.35 -36.79 -16.23
CA VAL A 718 13.97 -36.41 -17.53
C VAL A 718 13.70 -34.92 -17.79
N TYR A 719 14.55 -34.26 -18.58
CA TYR A 719 14.28 -32.89 -19.04
C TYR A 719 13.41 -32.84 -20.31
N ASN A 720 12.46 -31.91 -20.33
CA ASN A 720 11.73 -31.52 -21.55
C ASN A 720 12.61 -30.70 -22.52
N ASP A 721 12.07 -30.30 -23.68
CA ASP A 721 12.82 -29.52 -24.70
C ASP A 721 13.29 -28.14 -24.17
N ASP A 722 12.55 -27.54 -23.23
CA ASP A 722 12.89 -26.28 -22.56
C ASP A 722 13.84 -26.47 -21.34
N LYS A 723 14.27 -27.72 -21.08
CA LYS A 723 15.16 -28.18 -20.01
C LYS A 723 14.58 -28.18 -18.59
N GLN A 724 13.27 -28.09 -18.43
CA GLN A 724 12.62 -28.24 -17.13
C GLN A 724 12.41 -29.73 -16.82
N ALA A 725 12.49 -30.12 -15.55
CA ALA A 725 12.32 -31.52 -15.14
C ALA A 725 10.85 -31.94 -15.25
N ILE A 726 10.62 -33.13 -15.81
CA ILE A 726 9.32 -33.80 -15.91
C ILE A 726 9.46 -35.25 -15.45
N ILE A 727 8.35 -35.84 -15.00
CA ILE A 727 8.24 -37.28 -14.72
C ILE A 727 7.82 -37.99 -16.01
N THR A 728 8.60 -38.96 -16.49
CA THR A 728 8.28 -39.71 -17.72
C THR A 728 7.63 -41.07 -17.48
N ASP A 729 7.90 -41.70 -16.34
CA ASP A 729 7.19 -42.89 -15.86
C ASP A 729 7.33 -42.94 -14.32
N PRO A 730 6.26 -42.64 -13.55
CA PRO A 730 6.33 -42.69 -12.10
C PRO A 730 6.47 -44.12 -11.54
N LYS A 731 6.22 -45.15 -12.35
CA LYS A 731 6.35 -46.57 -11.99
C LYS A 731 7.76 -47.12 -12.29
N ALA A 732 8.67 -46.27 -12.80
CA ALA A 732 10.08 -46.59 -13.03
C ALA A 732 11.01 -46.37 -11.82
N GLY A 733 10.46 -45.94 -10.68
CA GLY A 733 11.15 -45.79 -9.39
C GLY A 733 10.29 -46.28 -8.23
N THR A 734 10.70 -46.00 -7.00
CA THR A 734 9.93 -46.30 -5.78
C THR A 734 9.43 -45.02 -5.09
N PHE A 735 8.44 -45.11 -4.21
CA PHE A 735 7.91 -43.93 -3.52
C PHE A 735 8.99 -43.26 -2.65
N ALA A 736 9.88 -44.03 -2.04
CA ALA A 736 11.05 -43.50 -1.34
C ALA A 736 11.98 -42.67 -2.24
N GLU A 737 12.11 -43.00 -3.53
CA GLU A 737 12.91 -42.22 -4.49
C GLU A 737 12.23 -40.90 -4.87
N MET A 738 10.89 -40.86 -4.96
CA MET A 738 10.12 -39.63 -5.18
C MET A 738 10.25 -38.68 -3.98
N VAL A 739 10.01 -39.18 -2.75
CA VAL A 739 10.14 -38.39 -1.52
C VAL A 739 11.57 -37.87 -1.34
N GLN A 740 12.59 -38.69 -1.65
CA GLN A 740 13.99 -38.24 -1.62
C GLN A 740 14.29 -37.18 -2.69
N ALA A 741 13.65 -37.22 -3.86
CA ALA A 741 13.83 -36.20 -4.89
C ALA A 741 13.18 -34.86 -4.49
N ALA A 742 12.03 -34.89 -3.81
CA ALA A 742 11.38 -33.70 -3.24
C ALA A 742 12.24 -33.05 -2.14
N GLU A 743 12.67 -33.82 -1.12
CA GLU A 743 13.51 -33.35 -0.01
C GLU A 743 14.84 -32.73 -0.44
N ILE A 744 15.36 -33.07 -1.63
CA ILE A 744 16.63 -32.58 -2.17
C ILE A 744 16.41 -31.42 -3.15
N CYS A 745 15.18 -31.21 -3.65
CA CYS A 745 14.90 -30.21 -4.68
C CYS A 745 15.13 -28.77 -4.17
N PRO A 746 16.12 -28.01 -4.69
CA PRO A 746 16.39 -26.64 -4.22
C PRO A 746 15.32 -25.59 -4.58
N ALA A 747 14.26 -26.02 -5.25
CA ALA A 747 13.10 -25.22 -5.65
C ALA A 747 11.77 -25.79 -5.10
N GLU A 748 11.82 -26.86 -4.30
CA GLU A 748 10.67 -27.52 -3.65
C GLU A 748 9.52 -27.89 -4.61
N CYS A 749 9.84 -28.06 -5.90
CA CYS A 749 8.89 -28.14 -7.01
C CYS A 749 8.54 -29.57 -7.45
N ILE A 750 8.77 -30.57 -6.60
CA ILE A 750 8.51 -31.99 -6.91
C ILE A 750 7.54 -32.51 -5.85
N HIS A 751 6.40 -33.02 -6.30
CA HIS A 751 5.28 -33.40 -5.46
C HIS A 751 5.12 -34.94 -5.51
N PRO A 752 5.50 -35.69 -4.45
CA PRO A 752 5.51 -37.15 -4.49
C PRO A 752 4.15 -37.84 -4.67
N GLY A 753 3.02 -37.13 -4.47
CA GLY A 753 1.68 -37.70 -4.55
C GLY A 753 1.44 -38.81 -3.51
N ASN A 754 0.52 -39.73 -3.81
CA ASN A 754 0.26 -40.93 -3.01
C ASN A 754 1.11 -42.13 -3.48
N PRO A 755 1.42 -43.09 -2.59
CA PRO A 755 2.29 -44.20 -2.92
C PRO A 755 1.65 -45.20 -3.90
N LEU A 756 2.16 -45.22 -5.13
CA LEU A 756 1.75 -46.15 -6.20
C LEU A 756 2.01 -47.65 -5.90
N ASN A 757 2.67 -47.98 -4.79
CA ASN A 757 2.92 -49.36 -4.35
C ASN A 757 2.60 -49.53 -2.85
N PRO A 758 1.47 -50.15 -2.48
CA PRO A 758 1.07 -50.32 -1.08
C PRO A 758 1.92 -51.33 -0.29
N ASP A 759 2.76 -52.13 -0.96
CA ASP A 759 3.66 -53.10 -0.33
C ASP A 759 5.09 -52.54 -0.08
N GLU A 760 5.34 -51.23 -0.27
CA GLU A 760 6.67 -50.63 -0.06
C GLU A 760 7.02 -50.49 1.44
N PRO A 761 8.19 -50.98 1.91
CA PRO A 761 8.50 -51.03 3.34
C PRO A 761 8.79 -49.65 3.92
N GLY A 762 8.01 -49.26 4.93
CA GLY A 762 8.13 -47.96 5.62
C GLY A 762 7.11 -46.90 5.16
N LEU A 763 6.04 -47.31 4.46
CA LEU A 763 5.04 -46.43 3.85
C LEU A 763 4.56 -45.29 4.74
N ASP A 764 4.15 -45.56 5.98
CA ASP A 764 3.65 -44.54 6.92
C ASP A 764 4.67 -43.42 7.20
N GLU A 765 5.97 -43.76 7.25
CA GLU A 765 7.07 -42.80 7.48
C GLU A 765 7.40 -42.01 6.20
N LEU A 766 7.19 -42.61 5.02
CA LEU A 766 7.34 -41.94 3.73
C LEU A 766 6.19 -40.97 3.46
N ILE A 767 4.93 -41.35 3.72
CA ILE A 767 3.75 -40.47 3.59
C ILE A 767 3.90 -39.25 4.52
N ALA A 768 4.33 -39.47 5.77
CA ALA A 768 4.57 -38.38 6.72
C ALA A 768 5.70 -37.42 6.28
N ARG A 769 6.63 -37.86 5.41
CA ARG A 769 7.69 -37.05 4.80
C ARG A 769 7.29 -36.43 3.46
N ALA A 770 6.32 -37.01 2.75
CA ALA A 770 5.73 -36.45 1.53
C ALA A 770 4.75 -35.31 1.84
N ALA A 771 4.05 -35.37 2.98
CA ALA A 771 3.00 -34.42 3.38
C ALA A 771 3.33 -32.90 3.30
N PRO A 772 4.56 -32.39 3.54
CA PRO A 772 4.87 -30.97 3.32
C PRO A 772 5.18 -30.61 1.85
N PHE A 773 5.21 -31.58 0.94
CA PHE A 773 5.50 -31.43 -0.49
C PHE A 773 4.32 -31.87 -1.38
N ASN A 774 3.13 -32.14 -0.84
CA ASN A 774 1.93 -32.60 -1.56
C ASN A 774 0.79 -31.58 -1.46
#